data_AF-A0A7Y3N6V1-F1
#
_entry.id   AF-A0A7Y3N6V1-F1
#
_cell.length_a   1.000
_cell.length_b   1.000
_cell.length_c   1.000
_cell.angle_alpha   90.00
_cell.angle_beta   90.00
_cell.angle_gamma   90.00
#
_symmetry.space_group_name_H-M   'P 1'
#
loop_
_entity.id
_entity.type
_entity.pdbx_description
1 polymer ?
#
loop_
_entity_poly.entity_id
_entity_poly.type
_entity_poly.pdbx_seq_one_letter_code
_entity_poly.pdbx_strand_id
1 'polypeptide(L)'
;MPFSLNQPPVSGSIPTFYEVPETQQRLIDAGLMHVDASLAGSKERHARGETSHTLQVWWARRPHSAMRSLVFASLCKTQNAEMQSLLATTACSLIGDEDVLSACEKTLLQQYGYRPKLLDMFGGGGTIPLEGSNLGAAVHASDINELSVFIQQCHLELVPSRDINRLKPLIEDSGLRILERLRQVTLDLYPLRQVLCTEETLLGPITYLWSYSTACSTCNYRFSLSRRPWLSRTRKRSLRLTLNSQAETQTLSMTHDQDIAKPSPGARFSCPRCGQPIQPNIAECRDELMALVLKNKGAGKSFALPKLPACPDREFLNQREQDYLQKLDQPLPASPLPRWSGIVNPALYGMKTHADVMNPRQRVVLLALIHEIRMEYLSLSDKLPVNEARFILGILSGLIDQMIDWNCRLSMWIAQNEQVGRAFCGPGIAMLWDYAEADPLLSGPGNLWSKLQRMLDGLDALALRRGTAKVQLASARQLPYTDAYFDAIVTDPPYYDNMYYSILADFFYAWKRMLFTPINPALFAASTTARTGTEELVASRQRSGSQQLAHANYCSMLTDSLREAARVLKPYGVMSFVYTHASLGGWLALIHAFRLAPLIICSAQPLCIERKARPRAMGSLAVNTCIAFIARRQSQPKSPITLQDIIKKFSTIICQPWVDELLDLGWSSNDTAMAVYAQAVAMLAGSLEITDSSDTATLAILEHKLQERFPEFHITRRASL
;
A
#
# COMPACT_ATOMS: atom_id res chain seq x y z
N MET A 1 -7.07 20.47 15.73
CA MET A 1 -8.19 20.29 16.67
C MET A 1 -9.03 19.11 16.20
N PRO A 2 -9.66 18.32 17.10
CA PRO A 2 -10.59 17.29 16.68
C PRO A 2 -11.86 17.95 16.13
N PHE A 3 -12.29 17.55 14.94
CA PHE A 3 -13.50 18.03 14.28
C PHE A 3 -14.75 17.55 15.03
N SER A 4 -15.66 18.48 15.36
CA SER A 4 -16.95 18.19 15.98
C SER A 4 -17.90 17.56 14.95
N LEU A 5 -18.54 16.46 15.32
CA LEU A 5 -19.53 15.72 14.50
C LEU A 5 -20.87 16.48 14.30
N ASN A 6 -20.99 17.69 14.86
CA ASN A 6 -22.23 18.46 14.89
C ASN A 6 -22.27 19.64 13.89
N GLN A 7 -21.41 19.65 12.86
CA GLN A 7 -21.55 20.64 11.78
C GLN A 7 -22.65 20.18 10.81
N PRO A 8 -23.55 21.09 10.37
CA PRO A 8 -24.60 20.74 9.42
C PRO A 8 -24.01 20.22 8.10
N PRO A 9 -24.72 19.35 7.37
CA PRO A 9 -24.30 18.92 6.05
C PRO A 9 -24.11 20.13 5.15
N VAL A 10 -22.98 20.12 4.45
CA VAL A 10 -22.52 21.20 3.60
C VAL A 10 -23.47 21.37 2.41
N SER A 11 -23.88 22.61 2.12
CA SER A 11 -24.95 22.95 1.19
C SER A 11 -24.47 23.27 -0.24
N GLY A 12 -23.16 23.40 -0.48
CA GLY A 12 -22.61 23.60 -1.81
C GLY A 12 -22.71 22.35 -2.69
N SER A 13 -23.59 22.37 -3.69
CA SER A 13 -23.65 21.32 -4.71
C SER A 13 -22.37 21.31 -5.56
N ILE A 14 -21.67 20.17 -5.61
CA ILE A 14 -20.54 19.96 -6.53
C ILE A 14 -21.05 20.05 -7.99
N PRO A 15 -20.26 20.62 -8.93
CA PRO A 15 -20.64 20.65 -10.34
C PRO A 15 -21.06 19.30 -10.90
N THR A 16 -22.16 19.32 -11.65
CA THR A 16 -22.56 18.26 -12.57
C THR A 16 -22.29 18.74 -13.99
N PHE A 17 -21.61 17.91 -14.78
CA PHE A 17 -21.22 18.22 -16.16
C PHE A 17 -22.19 17.67 -17.19
N TYR A 18 -23.02 16.73 -16.75
CA TYR A 18 -23.98 16.02 -17.56
C TYR A 18 -25.29 15.89 -16.78
N GLU A 19 -26.40 16.25 -17.42
CA GLU A 19 -27.71 16.14 -16.80
C GLU A 19 -28.14 14.67 -16.75
N VAL A 20 -28.30 14.14 -15.54
CA VAL A 20 -28.78 12.77 -15.32
C VAL A 20 -30.29 12.85 -15.09
N PRO A 21 -31.13 12.21 -15.94
CA PRO A 21 -32.58 12.19 -15.73
C PRO A 21 -32.94 11.72 -14.34
N GLU A 22 -33.92 12.34 -13.68
CA GLU A 22 -34.33 12.01 -12.30
C GLU A 22 -34.61 10.51 -12.10
N THR A 23 -35.17 9.84 -13.11
CA THR A 23 -35.46 8.39 -13.07
C THR A 23 -34.21 7.49 -13.09
N GLN A 24 -33.06 8.05 -13.43
CA GLN A 24 -31.77 7.35 -13.58
C GLN A 24 -30.74 7.76 -12.53
N GLN A 25 -31.10 8.75 -11.72
CA GLN A 25 -30.27 9.26 -10.64
C GLN A 25 -30.00 8.20 -9.56
N ARG A 26 -28.88 8.39 -8.88
CA ARG A 26 -28.38 7.61 -7.74
C ARG A 26 -28.01 8.58 -6.63
N LEU A 27 -27.93 8.11 -5.39
CA LEU A 27 -27.56 8.95 -4.25
C LEU A 27 -26.23 9.68 -4.46
N ILE A 28 -25.29 9.07 -5.19
CA ILE A 28 -24.02 9.69 -5.57
C ILE A 28 -24.16 10.97 -6.41
N ASP A 29 -25.24 11.15 -7.17
CA ASP A 29 -25.45 12.36 -7.98
C ASP A 29 -25.90 13.55 -7.13
N ALA A 30 -26.39 13.32 -5.90
CA ALA A 30 -26.59 14.37 -4.90
C ALA A 30 -25.27 14.84 -4.24
N GLY A 31 -24.16 14.20 -4.62
CA GLY A 31 -22.84 14.40 -4.04
C GLY A 31 -22.52 13.36 -2.96
N LEU A 32 -21.26 12.92 -2.93
CA LEU A 32 -20.68 12.39 -1.72
C LEU A 32 -20.73 13.51 -0.69
N MET A 33 -21.14 13.16 0.53
CA MET A 33 -20.90 13.98 1.71
C MET A 33 -19.39 13.99 1.96
N HIS A 34 -18.68 14.68 1.08
CA HIS A 34 -17.25 14.61 0.88
C HIS A 34 -16.53 15.01 2.17
N VAL A 35 -17.18 15.82 3.00
CA VAL A 35 -16.76 16.16 4.36
C VAL A 35 -16.75 14.94 5.28
N ASP A 36 -17.89 14.29 5.47
CA ASP A 36 -18.05 13.21 6.45
C ASP A 36 -17.21 11.99 6.07
N ALA A 37 -17.26 11.61 4.79
CA ALA A 37 -16.45 10.51 4.26
C ALA A 37 -14.95 10.81 4.37
N SER A 38 -14.54 12.08 4.16
CA SER A 38 -13.14 12.50 4.35
C SER A 38 -12.71 12.49 5.82
N LEU A 39 -13.55 12.99 6.72
CA LEU A 39 -13.27 13.06 8.14
C LEU A 39 -13.16 11.66 8.75
N ALA A 40 -14.07 10.76 8.38
CA ALA A 40 -14.04 9.38 8.82
C ALA A 40 -12.83 8.62 8.26
N GLY A 41 -12.56 8.75 6.95
CA GLY A 41 -11.40 8.13 6.32
C GLY A 41 -10.06 8.59 6.94
N SER A 42 -9.98 9.87 7.30
CA SER A 42 -8.83 10.43 8.04
C SER A 42 -8.70 9.84 9.44
N LYS A 43 -9.79 9.75 10.22
CA LYS A 43 -9.80 9.16 11.57
C LYS A 43 -9.38 7.69 11.55
N GLU A 44 -9.92 6.90 10.62
CA GLU A 44 -9.62 5.48 10.46
C GLU A 44 -8.13 5.21 10.24
N ARG A 45 -7.45 6.02 9.41
CA ARG A 45 -6.00 5.87 9.20
C ARG A 45 -5.16 6.21 10.43
N HIS A 46 -5.71 6.89 11.44
CA HIS A 46 -5.05 7.15 12.72
C HIS A 46 -5.37 6.06 13.76
N ALA A 47 -6.49 5.34 13.61
CA ALA A 47 -6.81 4.16 14.41
C ALA A 47 -5.81 3.03 14.08
N ARG A 48 -5.12 2.53 15.11
CA ARG A 48 -4.10 1.48 14.99
C ARG A 48 -4.71 0.15 15.44
N GLY A 49 -5.37 -0.63 14.57
CA GLY A 49 -5.66 -2.02 15.00
C GLY A 49 -6.56 -2.87 14.13
N GLU A 50 -7.75 -2.40 13.77
CA GLU A 50 -8.88 -3.30 13.51
C GLU A 50 -9.37 -3.23 12.06
N THR A 51 -8.47 -3.45 11.10
CA THR A 51 -8.86 -3.45 9.68
C THR A 51 -8.31 -4.68 8.98
N SER A 52 -8.97 -5.09 7.89
CA SER A 52 -8.50 -6.19 7.02
C SER A 52 -7.06 -5.99 6.53
N HIS A 53 -6.56 -4.76 6.56
CA HIS A 53 -5.20 -4.42 6.16
C HIS A 53 -4.13 -4.93 7.14
N THR A 54 -4.47 -5.35 8.36
CA THR A 54 -3.46 -5.89 9.28
C THR A 54 -3.13 -7.35 8.99
N LEU A 55 -4.00 -8.06 8.25
CA LEU A 55 -3.87 -9.48 7.94
C LEU A 55 -2.70 -9.76 7.00
N GLN A 56 -2.61 -9.04 5.88
CA GLN A 56 -1.62 -9.25 4.83
C GLN A 56 -1.16 -7.90 4.23
N VAL A 57 0.08 -7.83 3.72
CA VAL A 57 0.66 -6.58 3.20
C VAL A 57 0.16 -6.23 1.79
N TRP A 58 -0.29 -4.99 1.62
CA TRP A 58 -0.63 -4.36 0.34
C TRP A 58 -0.44 -2.84 0.45
N TRP A 59 0.02 -2.14 -0.60
CA TRP A 59 0.46 -0.74 -0.49
C TRP A 59 -0.62 0.31 -0.75
N ALA A 60 -1.58 0.04 -1.64
CA ALA A 60 -2.69 0.94 -1.96
C ALA A 60 -3.92 0.66 -1.09
N ARG A 61 -3.80 0.92 0.21
CA ARG A 61 -4.89 0.71 1.17
C ARG A 61 -5.82 1.91 1.20
N ARG A 62 -7.09 1.74 0.83
CA ARG A 62 -8.12 2.78 0.96
C ARG A 62 -8.84 2.66 2.31
N PRO A 63 -9.20 3.79 2.96
CA PRO A 63 -10.02 3.74 4.17
C PRO A 63 -11.36 3.03 3.90
N HIS A 64 -11.77 2.13 4.78
CA HIS A 64 -13.00 1.37 4.72
C HIS A 64 -14.23 2.29 4.73
N SER A 65 -14.28 3.27 5.63
CA SER A 65 -15.38 4.25 5.74
C SER A 65 -15.62 5.00 4.41
N ALA A 66 -14.56 5.56 3.82
CA ALA A 66 -14.66 6.27 2.54
C ALA A 66 -15.15 5.38 1.39
N MET A 67 -14.66 4.13 1.30
CA MET A 67 -15.08 3.20 0.26
C MET A 67 -16.50 2.68 0.49
N ARG A 68 -16.91 2.47 1.74
CA ARG A 68 -18.30 2.12 2.10
C ARG A 68 -19.27 3.18 1.63
N SER A 69 -18.99 4.46 1.91
CA SER A 69 -19.82 5.57 1.44
C SER A 69 -19.89 5.63 -0.08
N LEU A 70 -18.75 5.48 -0.76
CA LEU A 70 -18.70 5.48 -2.22
C LEU A 70 -19.53 4.36 -2.82
N VAL A 71 -19.41 3.14 -2.28
CA VAL A 71 -20.19 1.98 -2.74
C VAL A 71 -21.68 2.19 -2.48
N PHE A 72 -22.07 2.57 -1.26
CA PHE A 72 -23.46 2.78 -0.92
C PHE A 72 -24.11 3.87 -1.78
N ALA A 73 -23.45 5.01 -1.93
CA ALA A 73 -23.94 6.13 -2.74
C ALA A 73 -24.06 5.74 -4.23
N SER A 74 -23.14 4.94 -4.75
CA SER A 74 -23.17 4.47 -6.15
C SER A 74 -24.31 3.49 -6.43
N LEU A 75 -24.72 2.71 -5.41
CA LEU A 75 -25.77 1.71 -5.52
C LEU A 75 -27.17 2.26 -5.19
N CYS A 76 -27.31 3.14 -4.20
CA CYS A 76 -28.60 3.64 -3.75
C CYS A 76 -29.31 4.47 -4.84
N LYS A 77 -30.54 4.09 -5.20
CA LYS A 77 -31.37 4.71 -6.26
C LYS A 77 -32.13 5.95 -5.82
N THR A 78 -32.42 6.08 -4.53
CA THR A 78 -33.28 7.14 -4.02
C THR A 78 -32.46 8.31 -3.50
N GLN A 79 -32.85 9.53 -3.89
CA GLN A 79 -32.29 10.79 -3.39
C GLN A 79 -33.34 11.53 -2.56
N ASN A 80 -33.39 11.24 -1.27
CA ASN A 80 -34.22 11.99 -0.33
C ASN A 80 -33.42 12.28 0.95
N ALA A 81 -33.97 13.13 1.82
CA ALA A 81 -33.32 13.51 3.07
C ALA A 81 -32.99 12.30 3.98
N GLU A 82 -33.83 11.26 3.94
CA GLU A 82 -33.60 10.01 4.68
C GLU A 82 -32.34 9.29 4.18
N MET A 83 -32.18 9.14 2.86
CA MET A 83 -31.01 8.49 2.26
C MET A 83 -29.74 9.31 2.42
N GLN A 84 -29.83 10.64 2.39
CA GLN A 84 -28.70 11.53 2.69
C GLN A 84 -28.26 11.38 4.15
N SER A 85 -29.21 11.31 5.10
CA SER A 85 -28.92 11.03 6.51
C SER A 85 -28.27 9.66 6.69
N LEU A 86 -28.79 8.62 6.03
CA LEU A 86 -28.21 7.28 6.08
C LEU A 86 -26.78 7.25 5.50
N LEU A 87 -26.50 7.98 4.41
CA LEU A 87 -25.14 8.14 3.89
C LEU A 87 -24.22 8.84 4.89
N ALA A 88 -24.71 9.82 5.65
CA ALA A 88 -23.97 10.49 6.74
C ALA A 88 -23.52 9.50 7.79
N THR A 89 -24.47 8.71 8.29
CA THR A 89 -24.21 7.71 9.31
C THR A 89 -23.27 6.64 8.77
N THR A 90 -23.46 6.21 7.51
CA THR A 90 -22.57 5.26 6.82
C THR A 90 -21.14 5.78 6.76
N ALA A 91 -20.94 7.04 6.40
CA ALA A 91 -19.63 7.67 6.34
C ALA A 91 -18.94 7.70 7.71
N CYS A 92 -19.67 8.05 8.76
CA CYS A 92 -19.11 8.23 10.11
C CYS A 92 -19.04 6.95 10.95
N SER A 93 -19.71 5.87 10.51
CA SER A 93 -19.78 4.61 11.25
C SER A 93 -18.41 3.95 11.43
N LEU A 94 -18.24 3.25 12.56
CA LEU A 94 -17.06 2.43 12.80
C LEU A 94 -17.03 1.23 11.83
N ILE A 95 -15.86 0.59 11.72
CA ILE A 95 -15.77 -0.68 10.99
C ILE A 95 -16.61 -1.70 11.76
N GLY A 96 -17.56 -2.33 11.07
CA GLY A 96 -18.42 -3.35 11.65
C GLY A 96 -19.65 -2.84 12.41
N ASP A 97 -20.13 -1.62 12.17
CA ASP A 97 -21.40 -1.14 12.70
C ASP A 97 -22.59 -1.90 12.10
N GLU A 98 -23.11 -2.89 12.83
CA GLU A 98 -24.14 -3.81 12.33
C GLU A 98 -25.46 -3.12 11.98
N ASP A 99 -25.87 -2.12 12.76
CA ASP A 99 -27.14 -1.41 12.57
C ASP A 99 -27.11 -0.60 11.27
N VAL A 100 -26.02 0.13 11.06
CA VAL A 100 -25.81 0.92 9.84
C VAL A 100 -25.72 0.02 8.61
N LEU A 101 -24.97 -1.08 8.70
CA LEU A 101 -24.84 -2.04 7.59
C LEU A 101 -26.17 -2.74 7.28
N SER A 102 -26.95 -3.09 8.30
CA SER A 102 -28.29 -3.69 8.16
C SER A 102 -29.27 -2.73 7.48
N ALA A 103 -29.27 -1.46 7.90
CA ALA A 103 -30.10 -0.42 7.28
C ALA A 103 -29.74 -0.23 5.80
N CYS A 104 -28.44 -0.17 5.46
CA CYS A 104 -27.99 -0.08 4.09
C CYS A 104 -28.39 -1.30 3.25
N GLU A 105 -28.18 -2.52 3.77
CA GLU A 105 -28.57 -3.77 3.10
C GLU A 105 -30.07 -3.79 2.80
N LYS A 106 -30.91 -3.47 3.79
CA LYS A 106 -32.37 -3.44 3.65
C LYS A 106 -32.80 -2.44 2.58
N THR A 107 -32.24 -1.24 2.60
CA THR A 107 -32.51 -0.19 1.59
C THR A 107 -32.14 -0.65 0.20
N LEU A 108 -30.93 -1.21 0.01
CA LEU A 108 -30.48 -1.70 -1.29
C LEU A 108 -31.36 -2.86 -1.79
N LEU A 109 -31.66 -3.83 -0.93
CA LEU A 109 -32.50 -4.96 -1.30
C LEU A 109 -33.91 -4.51 -1.68
N GLN A 110 -34.50 -3.54 -0.97
CA GLN A 110 -35.82 -2.99 -1.27
C GLN A 110 -35.85 -2.25 -2.62
N GLN A 111 -34.82 -1.47 -2.94
CA GLN A 111 -34.76 -0.67 -4.18
C GLN A 111 -34.45 -1.50 -5.44
N TYR A 112 -33.80 -2.65 -5.29
CA TYR A 112 -33.45 -3.53 -6.41
C TYR A 112 -34.37 -4.75 -6.53
N GLY A 113 -34.92 -5.26 -5.43
CA GLY A 113 -35.62 -6.56 -5.36
C GLY A 113 -34.67 -7.77 -5.38
N TYR A 114 -33.36 -7.53 -5.45
CA TYR A 114 -32.29 -8.51 -5.43
C TYR A 114 -31.01 -7.86 -4.89
N ARG A 115 -29.97 -8.66 -4.60
CA ARG A 115 -28.67 -8.12 -4.20
C ARG A 115 -28.00 -7.43 -5.39
N PRO A 116 -27.81 -6.11 -5.38
CA PRO A 116 -27.25 -5.41 -6.53
C PRO A 116 -25.85 -5.92 -6.85
N LYS A 117 -25.52 -6.04 -8.14
CA LYS A 117 -24.23 -6.57 -8.59
C LYS A 117 -23.21 -5.45 -8.67
N LEU A 118 -22.15 -5.58 -7.87
CA LEU A 118 -21.05 -4.61 -7.79
C LEU A 118 -19.78 -5.23 -8.39
N LEU A 119 -19.07 -4.49 -9.24
CA LEU A 119 -17.75 -4.87 -9.74
C LEU A 119 -16.66 -3.94 -9.20
N ASP A 120 -15.58 -4.51 -8.69
CA ASP A 120 -14.27 -3.87 -8.61
C ASP A 120 -13.30 -4.56 -9.58
N MET A 121 -12.91 -3.86 -10.65
CA MET A 121 -12.05 -4.42 -11.70
C MET A 121 -10.55 -4.22 -11.45
N PHE A 122 -10.19 -3.57 -10.34
CA PHE A 122 -8.82 -3.36 -9.86
C PHE A 122 -8.75 -3.65 -8.35
N GLY A 123 -9.07 -4.90 -7.98
CA GLY A 123 -9.42 -5.25 -6.60
C GLY A 123 -8.33 -4.98 -5.54
N GLY A 124 -7.05 -5.03 -5.91
CA GLY A 124 -5.93 -4.73 -5.02
C GLY A 124 -6.01 -5.43 -3.65
N GLY A 125 -6.01 -4.64 -2.57
CA GLY A 125 -6.09 -5.17 -1.20
C GLY A 125 -7.49 -5.61 -0.76
N GLY A 126 -8.52 -5.42 -1.59
CA GLY A 126 -9.88 -5.87 -1.33
C GLY A 126 -10.76 -4.96 -0.48
N THR A 127 -10.42 -3.69 -0.26
CA THR A 127 -11.26 -2.77 0.56
C THR A 127 -12.65 -2.60 -0.05
N ILE A 128 -12.73 -2.19 -1.32
CA ILE A 128 -14.02 -1.93 -2.01
C ILE A 128 -14.89 -3.19 -2.03
N PRO A 129 -14.38 -4.38 -2.43
CA PRO A 129 -15.22 -5.56 -2.44
C PRO A 129 -15.63 -6.03 -1.04
N LEU A 130 -14.80 -5.84 0.00
CA LEU A 130 -15.20 -6.10 1.38
C LEU A 130 -16.37 -5.20 1.81
N GLU A 131 -16.26 -3.89 1.56
CA GLU A 131 -17.33 -2.96 1.94
C GLU A 131 -18.62 -3.18 1.14
N GLY A 132 -18.51 -3.51 -0.15
CA GLY A 132 -19.68 -3.91 -0.94
C GLY A 132 -20.37 -5.16 -0.39
N SER A 133 -19.58 -6.15 0.06
CA SER A 133 -20.12 -7.35 0.69
C SER A 133 -20.72 -7.04 2.06
N ASN A 134 -20.16 -6.12 2.83
CA ASN A 134 -20.73 -5.68 4.11
C ASN A 134 -22.08 -4.97 3.92
N LEU A 135 -22.24 -4.21 2.83
CA LEU A 135 -23.49 -3.53 2.46
C LEU A 135 -24.55 -4.47 1.83
N GLY A 136 -24.25 -5.76 1.70
CA GLY A 136 -25.19 -6.75 1.17
C GLY A 136 -25.21 -6.92 -0.35
N ALA A 137 -24.26 -6.32 -1.08
CA ALA A 137 -24.17 -6.47 -2.53
C ALA A 137 -23.69 -7.88 -2.96
N ALA A 138 -23.97 -8.24 -4.21
CA ALA A 138 -23.36 -9.37 -4.89
C ALA A 138 -22.07 -8.89 -5.57
N VAL A 139 -20.95 -9.05 -4.88
CA VAL A 139 -19.67 -8.46 -5.27
C VAL A 139 -18.87 -9.38 -6.18
N HIS A 140 -18.29 -8.78 -7.20
CA HIS A 140 -17.32 -9.39 -8.08
C HIS A 140 -16.05 -8.55 -8.05
N ALA A 141 -14.91 -9.19 -7.84
CA ALA A 141 -13.62 -8.53 -7.85
C ALA A 141 -12.67 -9.23 -8.82
N SER A 142 -11.86 -8.45 -9.52
CA SER A 142 -10.78 -8.99 -10.34
C SER A 142 -9.50 -8.19 -10.19
N ASP A 143 -8.38 -8.87 -10.35
CA ASP A 143 -7.06 -8.25 -10.45
C ASP A 143 -6.18 -9.12 -11.34
N ILE A 144 -5.15 -8.51 -11.94
CA ILE A 144 -4.14 -9.23 -12.73
C ILE A 144 -2.96 -9.69 -11.86
N ASN A 145 -2.82 -9.14 -10.66
CA ASN A 145 -1.77 -9.51 -9.73
C ASN A 145 -2.21 -10.71 -8.87
N GLU A 146 -1.46 -11.81 -8.93
CA GLU A 146 -1.78 -13.05 -8.24
C GLU A 146 -1.78 -12.91 -6.72
N LEU A 147 -0.92 -12.04 -6.16
CA LEU A 147 -0.89 -11.77 -4.72
C LEU A 147 -2.13 -10.98 -4.28
N SER A 148 -2.58 -10.01 -5.09
CA SER A 148 -3.84 -9.27 -4.86
C SER A 148 -5.03 -10.23 -4.82
N VAL A 149 -5.16 -11.10 -5.84
CA VAL A 149 -6.23 -12.10 -5.91
C VAL A 149 -6.18 -13.04 -4.71
N PHE A 150 -4.99 -13.52 -4.33
CA PHE A 150 -4.81 -14.39 -3.17
C PHE A 150 -5.29 -13.72 -1.87
N ILE A 151 -4.91 -12.46 -1.64
CA ILE A 151 -5.34 -11.70 -0.46
C ILE A 151 -6.86 -11.58 -0.42
N GLN A 152 -7.46 -11.19 -1.55
CA GLN A 152 -8.91 -11.03 -1.65
C GLN A 152 -9.66 -12.35 -1.47
N GLN A 153 -9.17 -13.46 -2.03
CA GLN A 153 -9.75 -14.79 -1.80
C GLN A 153 -9.71 -15.19 -0.33
N CYS A 154 -8.60 -14.91 0.37
CA CYS A 154 -8.51 -15.14 1.81
C CYS A 154 -9.55 -14.33 2.59
N HIS A 155 -9.73 -13.05 2.23
CA HIS A 155 -10.62 -12.15 2.97
C HIS A 155 -12.11 -12.38 2.67
N LEU A 156 -12.45 -12.83 1.47
CA LEU A 156 -13.82 -12.76 0.96
C LEU A 156 -14.44 -14.11 0.58
N GLU A 157 -13.63 -15.07 0.12
CA GLU A 157 -14.16 -16.25 -0.60
C GLU A 157 -13.92 -17.57 0.13
N LEU A 158 -12.76 -17.77 0.76
CA LEU A 158 -12.40 -19.07 1.33
C LEU A 158 -13.41 -19.57 2.37
N VAL A 159 -13.86 -18.70 3.28
CA VAL A 159 -14.82 -19.05 4.33
C VAL A 159 -15.95 -18.03 4.40
N PRO A 160 -17.18 -18.45 4.75
CA PRO A 160 -18.27 -17.50 4.99
C PRO A 160 -18.01 -16.72 6.28
N SER A 161 -18.59 -15.52 6.39
CA SER A 161 -18.40 -14.61 7.53
C SER A 161 -18.76 -15.24 8.87
N ARG A 162 -19.84 -16.04 8.91
CA ARG A 162 -20.29 -16.77 10.11
C ARG A 162 -19.25 -17.71 10.72
N ASP A 163 -18.28 -18.18 9.94
CA ASP A 163 -17.24 -19.09 10.43
C ASP A 163 -16.04 -18.35 11.02
N ILE A 164 -15.90 -17.03 10.80
CA ILE A 164 -14.73 -16.26 11.25
C ILE A 164 -14.55 -16.33 12.77
N ASN A 165 -15.63 -16.12 13.54
CA ASN A 165 -15.58 -16.14 15.00
C ASN A 165 -15.24 -17.54 15.55
N ARG A 166 -15.66 -18.60 14.86
CA ARG A 166 -15.30 -19.99 15.21
C ARG A 166 -13.84 -20.30 14.89
N LEU A 167 -13.32 -19.77 13.78
CA LEU A 167 -11.97 -20.03 13.30
C LEU A 167 -10.91 -19.15 13.98
N LYS A 168 -11.28 -17.97 14.49
CA LYS A 168 -10.35 -17.03 15.14
C LYS A 168 -9.54 -17.66 16.28
N PRO A 169 -10.14 -18.42 17.23
CA PRO A 169 -9.37 -19.14 18.26
C PRO A 169 -8.41 -20.19 17.66
N LEU A 170 -8.82 -20.90 16.60
CA LEU A 170 -7.94 -21.87 15.94
C LEU A 170 -6.74 -21.19 15.26
N ILE A 171 -6.94 -20.01 14.68
CA ILE A 171 -5.85 -19.20 14.10
C ILE A 171 -4.89 -18.73 15.19
N GLU A 172 -5.42 -18.26 16.31
CA GLU A 172 -4.62 -17.84 17.47
C GLU A 172 -3.77 -19.00 17.99
N ASP A 173 -4.40 -20.13 18.31
CA ASP A 173 -3.72 -21.31 18.83
C ASP A 173 -2.65 -21.84 17.86
N SER A 174 -2.97 -21.88 16.56
CA SER A 174 -2.04 -22.29 15.50
C SER A 174 -0.86 -21.33 15.39
N GLY A 175 -1.14 -20.02 15.41
CA GLY A 175 -0.11 -18.98 15.40
C GLY A 175 0.81 -19.08 16.62
N LEU A 176 0.26 -19.27 17.82
CA LEU A 176 1.04 -19.44 19.05
C LEU A 176 1.92 -20.69 18.99
N ARG A 177 1.38 -21.83 18.52
CA ARG A 177 2.17 -23.06 18.32
C ARG A 177 3.31 -22.87 17.33
N ILE A 178 3.06 -22.19 16.20
CA ILE A 178 4.08 -21.89 15.20
C ILE A 178 5.18 -21.03 15.81
N LEU A 179 4.82 -19.95 16.51
CA LEU A 179 5.78 -19.02 17.09
C LEU A 179 6.58 -19.67 18.22
N GLU A 180 5.98 -20.55 19.02
CA GLU A 180 6.69 -21.28 20.07
C GLU A 180 7.68 -22.29 19.48
N ARG A 181 7.27 -23.07 18.47
CA ARG A 181 8.19 -23.97 17.74
C ARG A 181 9.32 -23.18 17.09
N LEU A 182 8.99 -22.06 16.44
CA LEU A 182 9.98 -21.16 15.85
C LEU A 182 10.97 -20.64 16.90
N ARG A 183 10.50 -20.33 18.12
CA ARG A 183 11.35 -19.85 19.23
C ARG A 183 12.38 -20.89 19.64
N GLN A 184 12.00 -22.16 19.65
CA GLN A 184 12.91 -23.27 19.97
C GLN A 184 13.92 -23.51 18.84
N VAL A 185 13.47 -23.64 17.60
CA VAL A 185 14.34 -24.00 16.46
C VAL A 185 15.27 -22.87 15.99
N THR A 186 15.13 -21.66 16.54
CA THR A 186 15.97 -20.50 16.25
C THR A 186 16.84 -20.06 17.43
N LEU A 187 16.90 -20.85 18.52
CA LEU A 187 17.71 -20.51 19.69
C LEU A 187 19.21 -20.47 19.36
N ASP A 188 19.66 -21.40 18.52
CA ASP A 188 21.00 -21.47 17.94
C ASP A 188 21.34 -20.26 17.04
N LEU A 189 20.34 -19.68 16.36
CA LEU A 189 20.50 -18.50 15.51
C LEU A 189 20.66 -17.20 16.32
N TYR A 190 20.17 -17.19 17.56
CA TYR A 190 20.27 -16.05 18.47
C TYR A 190 20.94 -16.46 19.80
N PRO A 191 22.28 -16.69 19.82
CA PRO A 191 22.99 -17.21 21.00
C PRO A 191 22.82 -16.34 22.25
N LEU A 192 22.57 -15.05 22.08
CA LEU A 192 22.38 -14.11 23.18
C LEU A 192 20.95 -14.08 23.73
N ARG A 193 19.98 -14.77 23.10
CA ARG A 193 18.54 -14.69 23.44
C ARG A 193 18.26 -15.00 24.92
N GLN A 194 19.03 -15.92 25.50
CA GLN A 194 18.90 -16.34 26.91
C GLN A 194 20.02 -15.78 27.81
N VAL A 195 20.80 -14.81 27.31
CA VAL A 195 21.93 -14.23 28.03
C VAL A 195 21.54 -12.87 28.60
N LEU A 196 21.85 -12.65 29.89
CA LEU A 196 21.75 -11.35 30.52
C LEU A 196 22.93 -10.49 30.08
N CYS A 197 22.69 -9.56 29.14
CA CYS A 197 23.74 -8.70 28.62
C CYS A 197 24.17 -7.61 29.63
N THR A 198 23.23 -7.14 30.46
CA THR A 198 23.47 -6.24 31.59
C THR A 198 22.48 -6.53 32.73
N GLU A 199 22.83 -6.25 33.98
CA GLU A 199 21.97 -6.52 35.15
C GLU A 199 20.61 -5.80 35.12
N GLU A 200 20.56 -4.65 34.43
CA GLU A 200 19.39 -3.78 34.33
C GLU A 200 18.44 -4.15 33.17
N THR A 201 18.80 -5.14 32.35
CA THR A 201 18.04 -5.50 31.14
C THR A 201 17.30 -6.83 31.27
N LEU A 202 16.34 -7.05 30.36
CA LEU A 202 15.75 -8.35 30.10
C LEU A 202 16.76 -9.23 29.35
N LEU A 203 16.49 -10.53 29.30
CA LEU A 203 17.31 -11.48 28.54
C LEU A 203 17.32 -11.14 27.05
N GLY A 204 18.52 -11.13 26.48
CA GLY A 204 18.77 -11.03 25.06
C GLY A 204 18.59 -9.64 24.42
N PRO A 205 19.33 -9.37 23.33
CA PRO A 205 19.08 -8.20 22.49
C PRO A 205 17.76 -8.32 21.73
N ILE A 206 16.93 -7.30 21.83
CA ILE A 206 15.68 -7.20 21.05
C ILE A 206 15.91 -6.75 19.60
N THR A 207 17.06 -6.12 19.32
CA THR A 207 17.42 -5.68 17.97
C THR A 207 18.94 -5.67 17.81
N TYR A 208 19.39 -6.13 16.65
CA TYR A 208 20.77 -6.15 16.18
C TYR A 208 20.90 -5.08 15.08
N LEU A 209 21.83 -4.15 15.26
CA LEU A 209 22.04 -3.04 14.35
C LEU A 209 23.23 -3.37 13.45
N TRP A 210 22.98 -3.46 12.16
CA TRP A 210 23.95 -3.94 11.17
C TRP A 210 24.35 -2.84 10.20
N SER A 211 25.54 -3.01 9.63
CA SER A 211 26.00 -2.35 8.41
C SER A 211 26.74 -3.36 7.53
N TYR A 212 27.43 -2.87 6.51
CA TYR A 212 28.22 -3.65 5.58
C TYR A 212 29.68 -3.25 5.71
N SER A 213 30.61 -4.19 5.65
CA SER A 213 32.04 -3.92 5.54
C SER A 213 32.59 -4.36 4.19
N THR A 214 33.57 -3.61 3.69
CA THR A 214 34.27 -3.90 2.44
C THR A 214 35.78 -3.67 2.60
N ALA A 215 36.58 -4.27 1.71
CA ALA A 215 38.02 -4.04 1.65
C ALA A 215 38.36 -3.10 0.50
N CYS A 216 39.25 -2.13 0.75
CA CYS A 216 39.75 -1.23 -0.29
C CYS A 216 40.57 -2.02 -1.31
N SER A 217 40.24 -1.91 -2.60
CA SER A 217 40.98 -2.58 -3.68
C SER A 217 42.43 -2.10 -3.85
N THR A 218 42.79 -0.94 -3.30
CA THR A 218 44.14 -0.35 -3.40
C THR A 218 45.02 -0.68 -2.20
N CYS A 219 44.51 -0.49 -0.97
CA CYS A 219 45.30 -0.64 0.26
C CYS A 219 44.86 -1.80 1.17
N ASN A 220 43.88 -2.60 0.73
CA ASN A 220 43.29 -3.74 1.45
C ASN A 220 42.69 -3.43 2.84
N TYR A 221 42.62 -2.15 3.22
CA TYR A 221 42.01 -1.73 4.48
C TYR A 221 40.53 -2.10 4.49
N ARG A 222 40.09 -2.86 5.49
CA ARG A 222 38.69 -3.23 5.67
C ARG A 222 38.00 -2.23 6.59
N PHE A 223 36.84 -1.74 6.15
CA PHE A 223 36.10 -0.71 6.86
C PHE A 223 34.59 -0.84 6.60
N SER A 224 33.82 -0.30 7.54
CA SER A 224 32.37 -0.23 7.54
C SER A 224 31.84 0.85 6.61
N LEU A 225 30.72 0.54 5.95
CA LEU A 225 29.94 1.43 5.11
C LEU A 225 28.82 2.12 5.90
N SER A 226 28.91 2.10 7.24
CA SER A 226 27.89 2.69 8.10
C SER A 226 27.75 4.19 7.88
N ARG A 227 26.51 4.61 7.70
CA ARG A 227 26.10 6.02 7.57
C ARG A 227 25.33 6.49 8.79
N ARG A 228 25.03 5.60 9.75
CA ARG A 228 24.23 5.89 10.93
C ARG A 228 25.08 6.62 11.97
N PRO A 229 24.78 7.89 12.28
CA PRO A 229 25.42 8.55 13.40
C PRO A 229 24.78 8.17 14.73
N TRP A 230 23.44 8.11 14.78
CA TRP A 230 22.69 8.05 16.03
C TRP A 230 22.13 6.65 16.30
N LEU A 231 22.41 6.15 17.50
CA LEU A 231 21.72 5.00 18.10
C LEU A 231 20.44 5.46 18.81
N SER A 232 20.47 6.64 19.42
CA SER A 232 19.31 7.28 20.07
C SER A 232 19.40 8.79 19.91
N ARG A 233 18.25 9.40 19.59
CA ARG A 233 18.09 10.86 19.53
C ARG A 233 16.72 11.27 20.07
N THR A 234 16.47 10.88 21.32
CA THR A 234 15.23 11.21 22.04
C THR A 234 15.39 12.52 22.82
N ARG A 235 14.31 13.06 23.38
CA ARG A 235 14.39 14.24 24.27
C ARG A 235 15.28 14.01 25.51
N LYS A 236 15.45 12.75 25.93
CA LYS A 236 16.16 12.39 27.17
C LYS A 236 17.59 11.91 26.93
N ARG A 237 17.94 11.52 25.69
CA ARG A 237 19.22 10.91 25.39
C ARG A 237 19.65 11.17 23.95
N SER A 238 20.91 11.56 23.81
CA SER A 238 21.67 11.55 22.57
C SER A 238 22.79 10.53 22.68
N LEU A 239 22.73 9.46 21.88
CA LEU A 239 23.74 8.39 21.88
C LEU A 239 24.21 8.13 20.45
N ARG A 240 25.52 8.21 20.23
CA ARG A 240 26.17 8.06 18.93
C ARG A 240 26.97 6.76 18.85
N LEU A 241 27.05 6.22 17.63
CA LEU A 241 28.07 5.24 17.24
C LEU A 241 29.21 5.95 16.50
N THR A 242 30.45 5.69 16.89
CA THR A 242 31.65 6.28 16.30
C THR A 242 32.57 5.20 15.75
N LEU A 243 33.03 5.39 14.51
CA LEU A 243 33.98 4.53 13.81
C LEU A 243 35.36 5.18 13.83
N ASN A 244 36.32 4.55 14.52
CA ASN A 244 37.70 5.03 14.56
C ASN A 244 38.54 4.24 13.56
N SER A 245 39.07 4.93 12.55
CA SER A 245 39.80 4.32 11.43
C SER A 245 41.32 4.57 11.47
N GLN A 246 41.86 5.03 12.60
CA GLN A 246 43.29 5.34 12.76
C GLN A 246 44.15 4.08 13.00
N ALA A 247 43.56 3.03 13.56
CA ALA A 247 44.25 1.76 13.79
C ALA A 247 44.29 0.90 12.50
N GLU A 248 45.09 -0.16 12.52
CA GLU A 248 45.18 -1.15 11.43
C GLU A 248 43.82 -1.78 11.09
N THR A 249 42.90 -1.80 12.05
CA THR A 249 41.50 -2.19 11.89
C THR A 249 40.58 -1.09 12.40
N GLN A 250 39.43 -0.93 11.76
CA GLN A 250 38.41 0.01 12.22
C GLN A 250 37.80 -0.47 13.55
N THR A 251 37.64 0.42 14.52
CA THR A 251 37.05 0.10 15.84
C THR A 251 35.78 0.89 16.10
N LEU A 252 34.90 0.34 16.94
CA LEU A 252 33.61 0.91 17.32
C LEU A 252 33.67 1.48 18.73
N SER A 253 33.14 2.68 18.92
CA SER A 253 32.87 3.25 20.25
C SER A 253 31.49 3.89 20.32
N MET A 254 30.95 4.01 21.54
CA MET A 254 29.71 4.73 21.80
C MET A 254 30.01 5.97 22.64
N THR A 255 29.46 7.12 22.25
CA THR A 255 29.72 8.40 22.91
C THR A 255 28.41 9.17 23.11
N HIS A 256 28.33 9.88 24.25
CA HIS A 256 27.26 10.82 24.55
C HIS A 256 27.64 12.23 24.08
N ASP A 257 26.64 13.00 23.64
CA ASP A 257 26.68 14.45 23.36
C ASP A 257 27.89 15.03 22.60
N GLN A 258 27.76 15.06 21.26
CA GLN A 258 28.46 16.02 20.39
C GLN A 258 27.58 16.40 19.20
N ASP A 259 27.44 17.69 18.89
CA ASP A 259 26.86 18.14 17.63
C ASP A 259 27.78 17.74 16.47
N ILE A 260 27.22 17.06 15.47
CA ILE A 260 27.94 16.72 14.24
C ILE A 260 27.22 17.26 13.02
N ALA A 261 27.99 17.56 11.99
CA ALA A 261 27.45 17.76 10.66
C ALA A 261 26.59 16.55 10.25
N LYS A 262 25.42 16.81 9.66
CA LYS A 262 24.58 15.75 9.11
C LYS A 262 25.42 14.94 8.11
N PRO A 263 25.44 13.60 8.19
CA PRO A 263 26.16 12.79 7.22
C PRO A 263 25.63 13.11 5.82
N SER A 264 26.54 13.23 4.84
CA SER A 264 26.17 13.52 3.46
C SER A 264 25.22 12.42 2.95
N PRO A 265 24.03 12.77 2.44
CA PRO A 265 23.15 11.79 1.82
C PRO A 265 23.81 11.26 0.54
N GLY A 266 23.92 9.93 0.40
CA GLY A 266 24.37 9.31 -0.85
C GLY A 266 25.17 8.03 -0.68
N ALA A 267 25.45 7.39 -1.82
CA ALA A 267 26.20 6.12 -1.94
C ALA A 267 27.71 6.31 -2.24
N ARG A 268 28.26 7.51 -1.99
CA ARG A 268 29.67 7.82 -2.29
C ARG A 268 30.55 7.53 -1.09
N PHE A 269 31.28 6.43 -1.14
CA PHE A 269 32.22 6.05 -0.08
C PHE A 269 33.65 6.32 -0.53
N SER A 270 34.53 6.56 0.43
CA SER A 270 35.98 6.62 0.22
C SER A 270 36.67 5.78 1.29
N CYS A 271 37.77 5.14 0.93
CA CYS A 271 38.59 4.42 1.90
C CYS A 271 39.11 5.42 2.97
N PRO A 272 38.88 5.18 4.26
CA PRO A 272 39.32 6.10 5.31
C PRO A 272 40.85 6.13 5.48
N ARG A 273 41.58 5.14 4.94
CA ARG A 273 43.04 5.06 5.03
C ARG A 273 43.77 5.77 3.88
N CYS A 274 43.33 5.58 2.64
CA CYS A 274 44.02 6.12 1.45
C CYS A 274 43.18 7.12 0.64
N GLY A 275 41.93 7.39 1.02
CA GLY A 275 41.05 8.33 0.33
C GLY A 275 40.40 7.82 -0.96
N GLN A 276 40.81 6.64 -1.45
CA GLN A 276 40.32 6.09 -2.72
C GLN A 276 38.78 5.96 -2.74
N PRO A 277 38.09 6.50 -3.76
CA PRO A 277 36.64 6.32 -3.92
C PRO A 277 36.26 4.84 -4.05
N ILE A 278 35.15 4.46 -3.41
CA ILE A 278 34.61 3.10 -3.39
C ILE A 278 33.17 3.15 -3.89
N GLN A 279 32.88 2.27 -4.85
CA GLN A 279 31.52 1.96 -5.29
C GLN A 279 31.13 0.61 -4.68
N PRO A 280 30.29 0.58 -3.63
CA PRO A 280 29.99 -0.68 -2.97
C PRO A 280 29.17 -1.63 -3.85
N ASN A 281 29.55 -2.91 -3.80
CA ASN A 281 28.76 -4.03 -4.27
C ASN A 281 28.41 -4.90 -3.05
N ILE A 282 27.14 -4.93 -2.65
CA ILE A 282 26.69 -5.65 -1.46
C ILE A 282 26.95 -7.15 -1.56
N ALA A 283 26.96 -7.72 -2.77
CA ALA A 283 27.29 -9.14 -2.97
C ALA A 283 28.75 -9.48 -2.58
N GLU A 284 29.64 -8.49 -2.56
CA GLU A 284 31.05 -8.62 -2.17
C GLU A 284 31.31 -8.11 -0.74
N CYS A 285 30.31 -7.50 -0.11
CA CYS A 285 30.41 -6.99 1.25
C CYS A 285 30.14 -8.09 2.28
N ARG A 286 30.61 -7.86 3.52
CA ARG A 286 30.25 -8.69 4.67
C ARG A 286 29.28 -7.93 5.56
N ASP A 287 28.29 -8.61 6.11
CA ASP A 287 27.48 -8.07 7.20
C ASP A 287 28.34 -7.82 8.43
N GLU A 288 28.24 -6.62 8.97
CA GLU A 288 28.99 -6.19 10.15
C GLU A 288 28.03 -5.74 11.24
N LEU A 289 28.09 -6.41 12.39
CA LEU A 289 27.26 -6.07 13.54
C LEU A 289 27.86 -4.85 14.24
N MET A 290 27.06 -3.80 14.36
CA MET A 290 27.50 -2.50 14.84
C MET A 290 27.14 -2.27 16.31
N ALA A 291 25.93 -2.68 16.70
CA ALA A 291 25.43 -2.49 18.06
C ALA A 291 24.28 -3.45 18.38
N LEU A 292 24.06 -3.65 19.68
CA LEU A 292 22.95 -4.39 20.25
C LEU A 292 21.99 -3.41 20.94
N VAL A 293 20.69 -3.62 20.78
CA VAL A 293 19.64 -2.91 21.51
C VAL A 293 19.01 -3.86 22.51
N LEU A 294 19.05 -3.48 23.77
CA LEU A 294 18.56 -4.24 24.91
C LEU A 294 17.30 -3.58 25.48
N LYS A 295 16.34 -4.38 25.94
CA LYS A 295 15.16 -3.88 26.64
C LYS A 295 15.44 -3.84 28.13
N ASN A 296 15.20 -2.71 28.78
CA ASN A 296 15.39 -2.58 30.23
C ASN A 296 14.29 -3.35 30.98
N LYS A 297 14.56 -3.75 32.24
CA LYS A 297 13.51 -4.26 33.14
C LYS A 297 12.43 -3.21 33.41
N GLY A 298 12.83 -1.94 33.46
CA GLY A 298 11.94 -0.76 33.49
C GLY A 298 11.67 -0.16 32.11
N ALA A 299 11.31 1.13 32.08
CA ALA A 299 11.07 1.83 30.83
C ALA A 299 12.37 2.09 30.04
N GLY A 300 12.28 2.05 28.70
CA GLY A 300 13.37 2.44 27.80
C GLY A 300 14.26 1.30 27.32
N LYS A 301 15.36 1.68 26.66
CA LYS A 301 16.29 0.76 25.98
C LYS A 301 17.74 1.12 26.27
N SER A 302 18.55 0.09 26.45
CA SER A 302 20.00 0.17 26.59
C SER A 302 20.71 -0.30 25.32
N PHE A 303 21.95 0.13 25.13
CA PHE A 303 22.72 -0.12 23.92
C PHE A 303 24.08 -0.67 24.31
N ALA A 304 24.55 -1.67 23.59
CA ALA A 304 25.83 -2.32 23.86
C ALA A 304 26.60 -2.56 22.55
N LEU A 305 27.93 -2.52 22.64
CA LEU A 305 28.79 -2.99 21.56
C LEU A 305 28.81 -4.53 21.55
N PRO A 306 28.94 -5.17 20.38
CA PRO A 306 29.04 -6.63 20.30
C PRO A 306 30.35 -7.10 20.93
N LYS A 307 30.27 -7.80 22.08
CA LYS A 307 31.44 -8.34 22.81
C LYS A 307 31.52 -9.88 22.80
N LEU A 308 30.49 -10.56 22.28
CA LEU A 308 30.33 -12.01 22.20
C LEU A 308 29.92 -12.40 20.76
N PRO A 309 30.03 -13.67 20.33
CA PRO A 309 29.50 -14.09 19.03
C PRO A 309 27.97 -13.99 19.03
N ALA A 310 27.49 -12.79 18.69
CA ALA A 310 26.08 -12.41 18.68
C ALA A 310 25.30 -12.98 17.48
N CYS A 311 26.01 -13.55 16.52
CA CYS A 311 25.51 -14.21 15.33
C CYS A 311 26.39 -15.45 15.06
N PRO A 312 25.80 -16.61 14.69
CA PRO A 312 26.58 -17.77 14.27
C PRO A 312 27.46 -17.47 13.05
N ASP A 313 28.46 -18.31 12.83
CA ASP A 313 29.32 -18.20 11.65
C ASP A 313 28.56 -18.51 10.35
N ARG A 314 29.20 -18.17 9.23
CA ARG A 314 28.60 -18.29 7.89
C ARG A 314 28.40 -19.74 7.46
N GLU A 315 29.27 -20.64 7.89
CA GLU A 315 29.21 -22.06 7.51
C GLU A 315 27.98 -22.71 8.16
N PHE A 316 27.79 -22.48 9.46
CA PHE A 316 26.62 -22.90 10.20
C PHE A 316 25.32 -22.37 9.56
N LEU A 317 25.26 -21.08 9.26
CA LEU A 317 24.08 -20.48 8.64
C LEU A 317 23.78 -21.07 7.25
N ASN A 318 24.82 -21.35 6.45
CA ASN A 318 24.65 -21.97 5.14
C ASN A 318 24.11 -23.41 5.26
N GLN A 319 24.62 -24.18 6.21
CA GLN A 319 24.13 -25.54 6.46
C GLN A 319 22.65 -25.51 6.89
N ARG A 320 22.29 -24.65 7.85
CA ARG A 320 20.91 -24.51 8.31
C ARG A 320 19.97 -24.05 7.18
N GLU A 321 20.44 -23.17 6.30
CA GLU A 321 19.69 -22.74 5.11
C GLU A 321 19.41 -23.93 4.19
N GLN A 322 20.43 -24.73 3.86
CA GLN A 322 20.27 -25.93 3.03
C GLN A 322 19.31 -26.96 3.66
N ASP A 323 19.41 -27.19 4.98
CA ASP A 323 18.53 -28.11 5.68
C ASP A 323 17.04 -27.73 5.52
N TYR A 324 16.71 -26.43 5.65
CA TYR A 324 15.33 -25.98 5.48
C TYR A 324 14.90 -25.98 4.01
N LEU A 325 15.78 -25.65 3.06
CA LEU A 325 15.48 -25.76 1.63
C LEU A 325 15.14 -27.21 1.25
N GLN A 326 15.90 -28.18 1.77
CA GLN A 326 15.62 -29.61 1.58
C GLN A 326 14.29 -30.02 2.24
N LYS A 327 14.02 -29.58 3.48
CA LYS A 327 12.73 -29.84 4.15
C LYS A 327 11.53 -29.24 3.42
N LEU A 328 11.73 -28.10 2.75
CA LEU A 328 10.69 -27.45 1.94
C LEU A 328 10.59 -28.02 0.53
N ASP A 329 11.57 -28.83 0.09
CA ASP A 329 11.71 -29.36 -1.26
C ASP A 329 11.69 -28.25 -2.33
N GLN A 330 12.35 -27.13 -2.04
CA GLN A 330 12.37 -25.97 -2.93
C GLN A 330 13.68 -25.19 -2.82
N PRO A 331 14.16 -24.60 -3.93
CA PRO A 331 15.32 -23.72 -3.89
C PRO A 331 14.97 -22.36 -3.26
N LEU A 332 16.01 -21.62 -2.88
CA LEU A 332 15.88 -20.24 -2.45
C LEU A 332 15.27 -19.39 -3.59
N PRO A 333 14.41 -18.39 -3.29
CA PRO A 333 13.80 -17.57 -4.33
C PRO A 333 14.83 -16.87 -5.23
N ALA A 334 14.86 -17.25 -6.50
CA ALA A 334 15.79 -16.74 -7.51
C ALA A 334 15.20 -15.64 -8.40
N SER A 335 13.99 -15.14 -8.10
CA SER A 335 13.35 -14.09 -8.88
C SER A 335 14.19 -12.80 -8.83
N PRO A 336 14.53 -12.20 -9.98
CA PRO A 336 15.45 -11.08 -10.04
C PRO A 336 14.83 -9.79 -9.50
N LEU A 337 15.65 -8.96 -8.85
CA LEU A 337 15.27 -7.58 -8.56
C LEU A 337 15.42 -6.74 -9.83
N PRO A 338 14.39 -5.97 -10.23
CA PRO A 338 14.51 -5.11 -11.40
C PRO A 338 15.52 -4.00 -11.13
N ARG A 339 16.48 -3.82 -12.03
CA ARG A 339 17.53 -2.82 -11.88
C ARG A 339 17.03 -1.44 -12.30
N TRP A 340 16.28 -0.78 -11.42
CA TRP A 340 15.52 0.43 -11.73
C TRP A 340 15.79 1.57 -10.72
N SER A 341 16.54 2.59 -11.16
CA SER A 341 16.85 3.77 -10.35
C SER A 341 15.59 4.53 -9.93
N GLY A 342 15.50 4.88 -8.65
CA GLY A 342 14.35 5.56 -8.05
C GLY A 342 13.24 4.61 -7.59
N ILE A 343 13.18 3.38 -8.13
CA ILE A 343 12.11 2.40 -7.85
C ILE A 343 12.64 1.20 -7.06
N VAL A 344 13.75 0.57 -7.48
CA VAL A 344 14.40 -0.53 -6.75
C VAL A 344 15.90 -0.27 -6.67
N ASN A 345 16.26 0.66 -5.81
CA ASN A 345 17.65 1.07 -5.65
C ASN A 345 18.58 -0.04 -5.15
N PRO A 346 18.18 -1.01 -4.29
CA PRO A 346 19.08 -2.09 -3.87
C PRO A 346 19.70 -2.89 -5.03
N ALA A 347 18.97 -3.04 -6.15
CA ALA A 347 19.46 -3.72 -7.35
C ALA A 347 20.65 -3.00 -8.02
N LEU A 348 20.79 -1.70 -7.80
CA LEU A 348 21.94 -0.92 -8.29
C LEU A 348 23.22 -1.19 -7.51
N TYR A 349 23.11 -1.76 -6.30
CA TYR A 349 24.22 -1.95 -5.36
C TYR A 349 24.50 -3.43 -5.10
N GLY A 350 24.11 -4.34 -5.98
CA GLY A 350 24.55 -5.74 -5.93
C GLY A 350 23.57 -6.74 -5.31
N MET A 351 22.41 -6.31 -4.81
CA MET A 351 21.32 -7.26 -4.50
C MET A 351 20.66 -7.69 -5.82
N LYS A 352 20.72 -8.98 -6.17
CA LYS A 352 20.29 -9.48 -7.48
C LYS A 352 18.91 -10.12 -7.44
N THR A 353 18.53 -10.71 -6.32
CA THR A 353 17.29 -11.49 -6.16
C THR A 353 16.48 -11.03 -4.96
N HIS A 354 15.19 -11.39 -4.92
CA HIS A 354 14.35 -11.13 -3.75
C HIS A 354 14.83 -11.84 -2.48
N ALA A 355 15.71 -12.85 -2.59
CA ALA A 355 16.34 -13.46 -1.43
C ALA A 355 17.51 -12.63 -0.87
N ASP A 356 18.15 -11.77 -1.68
CA ASP A 356 19.31 -10.97 -1.28
C ASP A 356 18.96 -9.83 -0.34
N VAL A 357 17.67 -9.47 -0.23
CA VAL A 357 17.20 -8.45 0.73
C VAL A 357 17.19 -8.95 2.18
N MET A 358 17.44 -10.24 2.39
CA MET A 358 17.60 -10.83 3.71
C MET A 358 19.08 -11.11 3.94
N ASN A 359 19.55 -10.89 5.17
CA ASN A 359 20.86 -11.41 5.56
C ASN A 359 20.75 -12.94 5.80
N PRO A 360 21.89 -13.66 5.86
CA PRO A 360 21.89 -15.12 6.03
C PRO A 360 21.04 -15.62 7.21
N ARG A 361 21.16 -14.99 8.38
CA ARG A 361 20.38 -15.37 9.57
C ARG A 361 18.89 -15.12 9.35
N GLN A 362 18.52 -13.95 8.81
CA GLN A 362 17.13 -13.60 8.47
C GLN A 362 16.52 -14.61 7.48
N ARG A 363 17.29 -15.10 6.49
CA ARG A 363 16.82 -16.15 5.56
C ARG A 363 16.52 -17.45 6.28
N VAL A 364 17.43 -17.94 7.12
CA VAL A 364 17.20 -19.17 7.88
C VAL A 364 15.98 -19.04 8.79
N VAL A 365 15.81 -17.91 9.48
CA VAL A 365 14.63 -17.65 10.33
C VAL A 365 13.34 -17.62 9.51
N LEU A 366 13.34 -16.98 8.33
CA LEU A 366 12.17 -16.93 7.46
C LEU A 366 11.83 -18.32 6.87
N LEU A 367 12.83 -19.09 6.44
CA LEU A 367 12.65 -20.46 5.98
C LEU A 367 12.09 -21.36 7.09
N ALA A 368 12.59 -21.21 8.32
CA ALA A 368 12.06 -21.89 9.49
C ALA A 368 10.59 -21.53 9.73
N LEU A 369 10.24 -20.23 9.68
CA LEU A 369 8.85 -19.78 9.81
C LEU A 369 7.94 -20.39 8.73
N ILE A 370 8.38 -20.38 7.46
CA ILE A 370 7.63 -20.98 6.35
C ILE A 370 7.44 -22.48 6.59
N HIS A 371 8.48 -23.18 7.06
CA HIS A 371 8.41 -24.60 7.40
C HIS A 371 7.41 -24.86 8.53
N GLU A 372 7.48 -24.13 9.64
CA GLU A 372 6.55 -24.31 10.77
C GLU A 372 5.10 -24.04 10.39
N ILE A 373 4.86 -23.01 9.55
CA ILE A 373 3.53 -22.73 8.97
C ILE A 373 3.05 -23.90 8.09
N ARG A 374 3.92 -24.44 7.22
CA ARG A 374 3.59 -25.60 6.38
C ARG A 374 3.22 -26.82 7.22
N MET A 375 3.99 -27.10 8.27
CA MET A 375 3.73 -28.23 9.16
C MET A 375 2.41 -28.06 9.93
N GLU A 376 2.10 -26.84 10.37
CA GLU A 376 0.79 -26.54 10.99
C GLU A 376 -0.35 -26.78 9.99
N TYR A 377 -0.20 -26.31 8.75
CA TYR A 377 -1.20 -26.53 7.70
C TYR A 377 -1.45 -28.02 7.43
N LEU A 378 -0.41 -28.84 7.29
CA LEU A 378 -0.55 -30.27 7.07
C LEU A 378 -1.32 -30.95 8.21
N SER A 379 -1.03 -30.58 9.47
CA SER A 379 -1.77 -31.08 10.64
C SER A 379 -3.25 -30.65 10.64
N LEU A 380 -3.55 -29.45 10.15
CA LEU A 380 -4.91 -28.91 10.07
C LEU A 380 -5.69 -29.47 8.87
N SER A 381 -5.04 -29.69 7.73
CA SER A 381 -5.69 -30.18 6.50
C SER A 381 -6.27 -31.58 6.66
N ASP A 382 -5.72 -32.38 7.59
CA ASP A 382 -6.24 -33.71 7.92
C ASP A 382 -7.48 -33.65 8.82
N LYS A 383 -7.73 -32.51 9.48
CA LYS A 383 -8.74 -32.36 10.54
C LYS A 383 -9.86 -31.40 10.19
N LEU A 384 -9.63 -30.48 9.25
CA LEU A 384 -10.55 -29.41 8.89
C LEU A 384 -10.92 -29.48 7.40
N PRO A 385 -12.09 -28.95 7.01
CA PRO A 385 -12.40 -28.74 5.61
C PRO A 385 -11.29 -27.97 4.90
N VAL A 386 -11.01 -28.35 3.64
CA VAL A 386 -9.93 -27.77 2.82
C VAL A 386 -9.91 -26.24 2.84
N ASN A 387 -11.08 -25.62 2.76
CA ASN A 387 -11.21 -24.17 2.72
C ASN A 387 -10.92 -23.50 4.07
N GLU A 388 -11.29 -24.13 5.19
CA GLU A 388 -10.95 -23.63 6.53
C GLU A 388 -9.45 -23.74 6.79
N ALA A 389 -8.83 -24.88 6.46
CA ALA A 389 -7.39 -25.05 6.58
C ALA A 389 -6.62 -24.06 5.70
N ARG A 390 -7.08 -23.83 4.46
CA ARG A 390 -6.51 -22.83 3.54
C ARG A 390 -6.70 -21.40 4.06
N PHE A 391 -7.83 -21.10 4.68
CA PHE A 391 -8.08 -19.79 5.28
C PHE A 391 -7.12 -19.54 6.45
N ILE A 392 -7.01 -20.47 7.40
CA ILE A 392 -6.07 -20.37 8.53
C ILE A 392 -4.64 -20.18 8.00
N LEU A 393 -4.23 -20.97 7.02
CA LEU A 393 -2.93 -20.83 6.37
C LEU A 393 -2.75 -19.46 5.70
N GLY A 394 -3.75 -19.01 4.96
CA GLY A 394 -3.77 -17.73 4.26
C GLY A 394 -3.56 -16.57 5.22
N ILE A 395 -4.28 -16.56 6.34
CA ILE A 395 -4.13 -15.56 7.40
C ILE A 395 -2.73 -15.65 8.03
N LEU A 396 -2.30 -16.82 8.49
CA LEU A 396 -1.00 -16.99 9.16
C LEU A 396 0.20 -16.72 8.24
N SER A 397 0.04 -16.84 6.92
CA SER A 397 1.05 -16.39 5.95
C SER A 397 1.33 -14.88 6.03
N GLY A 398 0.47 -14.08 6.67
CA GLY A 398 0.73 -12.69 7.02
C GLY A 398 1.97 -12.49 7.89
N LEU A 399 2.38 -13.51 8.68
CA LEU A 399 3.62 -13.47 9.48
C LEU A 399 4.87 -13.42 8.59
N ILE A 400 4.83 -14.05 7.41
CA ILE A 400 5.88 -13.96 6.38
C ILE A 400 6.00 -12.51 5.91
N ASP A 401 4.87 -11.84 5.66
CA ASP A 401 4.86 -10.44 5.25
C ASP A 401 5.50 -9.53 6.32
N GLN A 402 5.23 -9.81 7.60
CA GLN A 402 5.81 -9.03 8.67
C GLN A 402 7.33 -9.22 8.77
N MET A 403 7.84 -10.43 8.59
CA MET A 403 9.28 -10.68 8.54
C MET A 403 9.94 -9.91 7.38
N ILE A 404 9.33 -9.94 6.19
CA ILE A 404 9.86 -9.27 5.00
C ILE A 404 9.86 -7.75 5.17
N ASP A 405 8.79 -7.19 5.71
CA ASP A 405 8.62 -5.74 5.82
C ASP A 405 9.32 -5.12 7.05
N TRP A 406 9.44 -5.86 8.16
CA TRP A 406 9.99 -5.36 9.43
C TRP A 406 11.31 -5.99 9.86
N ASN A 407 11.80 -7.02 9.16
CA ASN A 407 13.01 -7.72 9.56
C ASN A 407 13.86 -8.22 8.37
N CYS A 408 14.25 -7.29 7.50
CA CYS A 408 15.16 -7.54 6.38
C CYS A 408 16.29 -6.50 6.33
N ARG A 409 17.21 -6.60 5.37
CA ARG A 409 18.29 -5.61 5.13
C ARG A 409 17.81 -4.21 4.79
N LEU A 410 16.51 -4.06 4.52
CA LEU A 410 15.85 -2.80 4.20
C LEU A 410 15.03 -2.26 5.38
N SER A 411 15.03 -2.94 6.52
CA SER A 411 14.38 -2.46 7.75
C SER A 411 15.26 -1.44 8.47
N MET A 412 14.68 -0.27 8.76
CA MET A 412 15.43 0.87 9.28
C MET A 412 15.40 0.96 10.81
N TRP A 413 16.42 1.58 11.40
CA TRP A 413 16.37 2.02 12.80
C TRP A 413 16.02 3.51 12.89
N ILE A 414 14.94 3.84 13.58
CA ILE A 414 14.47 5.21 13.80
C ILE A 414 14.95 5.68 15.17
N ALA A 415 16.12 6.31 15.23
CA ALA A 415 16.77 6.73 16.48
C ALA A 415 15.94 7.71 17.32
N GLN A 416 15.03 8.48 16.69
CA GLN A 416 14.16 9.45 17.37
C GLN A 416 13.10 8.77 18.25
N ASN A 417 12.66 7.57 17.84
CA ASN A 417 11.64 6.79 18.52
C ASN A 417 12.23 5.51 19.13
N GLU A 418 13.52 5.27 18.93
CA GLU A 418 14.24 4.05 19.23
C GLU A 418 13.49 2.80 18.75
N GLN A 419 13.02 2.78 17.51
CA GLN A 419 12.22 1.66 16.99
C GLN A 419 12.65 1.21 15.61
N VAL A 420 12.35 -0.04 15.28
CA VAL A 420 12.46 -0.55 13.91
C VAL A 420 11.37 0.09 13.05
N GLY A 421 11.72 0.44 11.81
CA GLY A 421 10.82 0.94 10.78
C GLY A 421 10.75 0.00 9.58
N ARG A 422 9.66 0.16 8.82
CA ARG A 422 9.30 -0.67 7.66
C ARG A 422 10.28 -0.50 6.50
N ALA A 423 10.52 -1.59 5.78
CA ALA A 423 11.26 -1.60 4.52
C ALA A 423 10.46 -0.95 3.38
N PHE A 424 9.16 -1.24 3.27
CA PHE A 424 8.35 -0.85 2.11
C PHE A 424 7.39 0.30 2.43
N CYS A 425 7.94 1.46 2.78
CA CYS A 425 7.18 2.64 3.25
C CYS A 425 6.97 3.76 2.20
N GLY A 426 7.39 3.57 0.94
CA GLY A 426 7.27 4.57 -0.12
C GLY A 426 7.03 3.95 -1.50
N PRO A 427 6.89 4.80 -2.54
CA PRO A 427 6.60 4.36 -3.91
C PRO A 427 7.74 3.60 -4.59
N GLY A 428 8.94 3.68 -4.01
CA GLY A 428 10.09 2.90 -4.39
C GLY A 428 10.83 2.40 -3.14
N ILE A 429 11.75 1.50 -3.40
CA ILE A 429 12.53 0.76 -2.42
C ILE A 429 13.90 1.42 -2.35
N ALA A 430 14.17 2.07 -1.22
CA ALA A 430 15.43 2.75 -0.98
C ALA A 430 16.52 1.73 -0.61
N MET A 431 17.75 1.98 -1.06
CA MET A 431 18.91 1.26 -0.55
C MET A 431 19.23 1.77 0.86
N LEU A 432 19.46 0.85 1.81
CA LEU A 432 19.92 1.16 3.16
C LEU A 432 21.32 0.61 3.38
N TRP A 433 22.22 1.45 3.92
CA TRP A 433 23.58 1.09 4.32
C TRP A 433 23.68 0.63 5.78
N ASP A 434 22.65 0.95 6.56
CA ASP A 434 22.50 0.52 7.94
C ASP A 434 21.10 -0.02 8.12
N TYR A 435 21.00 -1.24 8.61
CA TYR A 435 19.73 -1.91 8.80
C TYR A 435 19.56 -2.38 10.24
N ALA A 436 18.34 -2.74 10.58
CA ALA A 436 17.96 -3.26 11.88
C ALA A 436 17.38 -4.66 11.68
N GLU A 437 17.90 -5.62 12.44
CA GLU A 437 17.35 -6.95 12.53
C GLU A 437 16.74 -7.11 13.93
N ALA A 438 15.43 -7.33 14.03
CA ALA A 438 14.80 -7.70 15.28
C ALA A 438 15.01 -9.19 15.54
N ASP A 439 15.19 -9.58 16.81
CA ASP A 439 14.84 -10.96 17.17
C ASP A 439 13.30 -11.03 17.16
N PRO A 440 12.68 -11.75 16.19
CA PRO A 440 11.24 -11.68 16.00
C PRO A 440 10.44 -12.28 17.16
N LEU A 441 11.10 -13.01 18.07
CA LEU A 441 10.46 -13.83 19.11
C LEU A 441 10.68 -13.27 20.52
N LEU A 442 11.41 -12.16 20.67
CA LEU A 442 11.55 -11.42 21.91
C LEU A 442 10.56 -10.26 22.01
N SER A 443 10.40 -9.72 23.23
CA SER A 443 9.51 -8.58 23.47
C SER A 443 10.14 -7.28 22.96
N GLY A 444 9.78 -6.86 21.73
CA GLY A 444 10.38 -5.69 21.10
C GLY A 444 9.56 -5.12 19.94
N PRO A 445 9.94 -3.95 19.39
CA PRO A 445 9.25 -3.38 18.24
C PRO A 445 9.38 -4.32 17.03
N GLY A 446 8.26 -4.69 16.42
CA GLY A 446 8.23 -5.56 15.23
C GLY A 446 8.18 -7.06 15.52
N ASN A 447 8.10 -7.49 16.79
CA ASN A 447 8.00 -8.91 17.15
C ASN A 447 6.73 -9.59 16.60
N LEU A 448 6.81 -10.89 16.31
CA LEU A 448 5.72 -11.65 15.68
C LEU A 448 4.53 -11.91 16.60
N TRP A 449 4.71 -11.96 17.93
CA TRP A 449 3.60 -12.15 18.88
C TRP A 449 2.60 -10.99 18.80
N SER A 450 3.11 -9.76 18.87
CA SER A 450 2.27 -8.56 18.71
C SER A 450 1.71 -8.41 17.29
N LYS A 451 2.34 -9.01 16.28
CA LYS A 451 1.81 -9.03 14.92
C LYS A 451 0.67 -10.02 14.76
N LEU A 452 0.80 -11.22 15.34
CA LEU A 452 -0.28 -12.19 15.41
C LEU A 452 -1.51 -11.58 16.08
N GLN A 453 -1.35 -10.92 17.24
CA GLN A 453 -2.47 -10.25 17.89
C GLN A 453 -3.16 -9.23 16.98
N ARG A 454 -2.39 -8.37 16.31
CA ARG A 454 -2.95 -7.38 15.38
C ARG A 454 -3.64 -8.00 14.17
N MET A 455 -3.23 -9.19 13.75
CA MET A 455 -3.91 -9.93 12.70
C MET A 455 -5.23 -10.50 13.24
N LEU A 456 -5.25 -11.02 14.46
CA LEU A 456 -6.48 -11.48 15.12
C LEU A 456 -7.49 -10.34 15.29
N ASP A 457 -7.05 -9.15 15.70
CA ASP A 457 -7.91 -7.96 15.79
C ASP A 457 -8.45 -7.55 14.40
N GLY A 458 -7.66 -7.76 13.35
CA GLY A 458 -8.08 -7.48 11.96
C GLY A 458 -9.11 -8.45 11.40
N LEU A 459 -9.26 -9.65 11.98
CA LEU A 459 -10.26 -10.64 11.54
C LEU A 459 -11.69 -10.17 11.81
N ASP A 460 -11.89 -9.29 12.79
CA ASP A 460 -13.23 -8.81 13.14
C ASP A 460 -13.86 -8.01 11.98
N ALA A 461 -13.03 -7.34 11.18
CA ALA A 461 -13.47 -6.67 9.95
C ALA A 461 -14.03 -7.63 8.89
N LEU A 462 -13.77 -8.93 9.01
CA LEU A 462 -14.25 -9.97 8.10
C LEU A 462 -15.56 -10.64 8.60
N ALA A 463 -15.94 -10.46 9.87
CA ALA A 463 -17.02 -11.22 10.48
C ALA A 463 -18.44 -10.79 10.04
N LEU A 464 -18.59 -9.62 9.40
CA LEU A 464 -19.89 -8.97 9.16
C LEU A 464 -20.31 -8.88 7.69
N ARG A 465 -19.76 -9.75 6.83
CA ARG A 465 -20.17 -9.81 5.43
C ARG A 465 -21.61 -10.32 5.32
N ARG A 466 -22.49 -9.48 4.77
CA ARG A 466 -23.93 -9.74 4.56
C ARG A 466 -24.26 -10.20 3.13
N GLY A 467 -23.44 -9.78 2.17
CA GLY A 467 -23.52 -10.10 0.75
C GLY A 467 -22.70 -11.32 0.34
N THR A 468 -22.42 -11.41 -0.96
CA THR A 468 -21.56 -12.46 -1.54
C THR A 468 -20.37 -11.82 -2.24
N ALA A 469 -19.29 -12.59 -2.38
CA ALA A 469 -18.10 -12.15 -3.10
C ALA A 469 -17.56 -13.27 -3.99
N LYS A 470 -17.10 -12.90 -5.19
CA LYS A 470 -16.35 -13.76 -6.10
C LYS A 470 -15.11 -13.03 -6.59
N VAL A 471 -13.94 -13.64 -6.42
CA VAL A 471 -12.64 -13.04 -6.74
C VAL A 471 -11.97 -13.82 -7.85
N GLN A 472 -11.49 -13.13 -8.89
CA GLN A 472 -10.88 -13.77 -10.06
C GLN A 472 -9.56 -13.13 -10.48
N LEU A 473 -8.61 -13.97 -10.92
CA LEU A 473 -7.45 -13.52 -11.67
C LEU A 473 -7.89 -13.19 -13.10
N ALA A 474 -8.00 -11.90 -13.43
CA ALA A 474 -8.43 -11.44 -14.74
C ALA A 474 -7.93 -10.01 -15.02
N SER A 475 -7.74 -9.69 -16.31
CA SER A 475 -7.41 -8.34 -16.74
C SER A 475 -8.67 -7.47 -16.79
N ALA A 476 -8.59 -6.24 -16.29
CA ALA A 476 -9.62 -5.21 -16.47
C ALA A 476 -9.91 -4.90 -17.96
N ARG A 477 -8.98 -5.24 -18.87
CA ARG A 477 -9.11 -5.07 -20.33
C ARG A 477 -9.90 -6.17 -21.01
N GLN A 478 -10.19 -7.26 -20.31
CA GLN A 478 -10.99 -8.38 -20.83
C GLN A 478 -11.71 -9.05 -19.67
N LEU A 479 -12.86 -8.48 -19.30
CA LEU A 479 -13.63 -8.92 -18.16
C LEU A 479 -14.43 -10.20 -18.50
N PRO A 480 -14.39 -11.26 -17.67
CA PRO A 480 -15.04 -12.54 -17.94
C PRO A 480 -16.56 -12.52 -17.62
N TYR A 481 -17.24 -11.44 -18.03
CA TYR A 481 -18.66 -11.21 -17.78
C TYR A 481 -19.38 -10.87 -19.08
N THR A 482 -20.67 -11.21 -19.15
CA THR A 482 -21.54 -10.81 -20.25
C THR A 482 -21.82 -9.31 -20.21
N ASP A 483 -22.32 -8.76 -21.31
CA ASP A 483 -22.74 -7.37 -21.41
C ASP A 483 -23.84 -7.04 -20.39
N ALA A 484 -23.86 -5.78 -19.93
CA ALA A 484 -24.88 -5.24 -19.01
C ALA A 484 -25.15 -6.13 -17.77
N TYR A 485 -24.09 -6.65 -17.16
CA TYR A 485 -24.17 -7.54 -16.01
C TYR A 485 -24.24 -6.79 -14.66
N PHE A 486 -23.52 -5.67 -14.52
CA PHE A 486 -23.35 -4.98 -13.23
C PHE A 486 -24.24 -3.75 -13.05
N ASP A 487 -24.74 -3.57 -11.83
CA ASP A 487 -25.54 -2.40 -11.42
C ASP A 487 -24.66 -1.18 -11.14
N ALA A 488 -23.48 -1.43 -10.56
CA ALA A 488 -22.44 -0.42 -10.42
C ALA A 488 -21.04 -1.04 -10.57
N ILE A 489 -20.11 -0.21 -11.02
CA ILE A 489 -18.67 -0.48 -10.97
C ILE A 489 -18.10 0.54 -9.98
N VAL A 490 -17.45 0.08 -8.92
CA VAL A 490 -16.72 0.94 -7.99
C VAL A 490 -15.29 0.43 -7.93
N THR A 491 -14.32 1.25 -8.29
CA THR A 491 -12.95 0.76 -8.48
C THR A 491 -11.88 1.82 -8.24
N ASP A 492 -10.64 1.38 -8.10
CA ASP A 492 -9.47 2.21 -7.80
C ASP A 492 -8.32 1.83 -8.76
N PRO A 493 -8.35 2.35 -10.01
CA PRO A 493 -7.35 1.99 -11.01
C PRO A 493 -5.95 2.43 -10.57
N PRO A 494 -4.87 1.76 -11.01
CA PRO A 494 -3.51 2.28 -10.84
C PRO A 494 -3.35 3.68 -11.43
N TYR A 495 -2.63 4.57 -10.72
CA TYR A 495 -2.49 5.97 -11.11
C TYR A 495 -1.22 6.18 -11.94
N TYR A 496 -1.32 6.07 -13.27
CA TYR A 496 -0.25 6.41 -14.21
C TYR A 496 1.12 5.81 -13.83
N ASP A 497 2.08 6.61 -13.33
CA ASP A 497 3.41 6.18 -12.91
C ASP A 497 3.65 6.24 -11.39
N ASN A 498 2.59 6.43 -10.60
CA ASN A 498 2.69 6.61 -9.15
C ASN A 498 3.23 5.36 -8.42
N MET A 499 2.88 4.16 -8.87
CA MET A 499 3.18 2.89 -8.18
C MET A 499 3.36 1.73 -9.15
N TYR A 500 4.31 0.85 -8.87
CA TYR A 500 4.53 -0.40 -9.60
C TYR A 500 4.22 -1.57 -8.67
N TYR A 501 2.96 -2.02 -8.67
CA TYR A 501 2.44 -3.02 -7.73
C TYR A 501 3.10 -4.39 -7.91
N SER A 502 3.32 -4.82 -9.16
CA SER A 502 4.02 -6.09 -9.44
C SER A 502 5.40 -6.15 -8.78
N ILE A 503 6.18 -5.08 -8.89
CA ILE A 503 7.52 -4.96 -8.30
C ILE A 503 7.46 -5.10 -6.78
N LEU A 504 6.51 -4.42 -6.14
CA LEU A 504 6.37 -4.47 -4.69
C LEU A 504 5.84 -5.83 -4.22
N ALA A 505 4.84 -6.37 -4.93
CA ALA A 505 4.24 -7.68 -4.64
C ALA A 505 5.27 -8.80 -4.67
N ASP A 506 6.23 -8.76 -5.61
CA ASP A 506 7.24 -9.80 -5.79
C ASP A 506 8.16 -10.00 -4.59
N PHE A 507 8.37 -8.97 -3.74
CA PHE A 507 9.10 -9.13 -2.47
C PHE A 507 8.44 -10.09 -1.50
N PHE A 508 7.12 -10.24 -1.58
CA PHE A 508 6.30 -11.07 -0.70
C PHE A 508 5.92 -12.37 -1.41
N TYR A 509 5.50 -12.26 -2.66
CA TYR A 509 5.11 -13.37 -3.51
C TYR A 509 6.23 -14.40 -3.65
N ALA A 510 7.48 -13.97 -3.88
CA ALA A 510 8.63 -14.86 -4.07
C ALA A 510 8.81 -15.85 -2.89
N TRP A 511 8.58 -15.40 -1.66
CA TRP A 511 8.65 -16.22 -0.46
C TRP A 511 7.36 -17.01 -0.21
N LYS A 512 6.18 -16.40 -0.43
CA LYS A 512 4.88 -17.09 -0.29
C LYS A 512 4.72 -18.25 -1.27
N ARG A 513 5.34 -18.20 -2.45
CA ARG A 513 5.39 -19.33 -3.39
C ARG A 513 5.92 -20.61 -2.74
N MET A 514 6.85 -20.51 -1.80
CA MET A 514 7.40 -21.67 -1.11
C MET A 514 6.34 -22.45 -0.33
N LEU A 515 5.29 -21.75 0.11
CA LEU A 515 4.17 -22.32 0.82
C LEU A 515 3.02 -22.70 -0.13
N PHE A 516 2.68 -21.82 -1.06
CA PHE A 516 1.43 -21.92 -1.81
C PHE A 516 1.53 -22.55 -3.20
N THR A 517 2.72 -22.77 -3.77
CA THR A 517 2.85 -23.48 -5.06
C THR A 517 2.12 -24.84 -5.08
N PRO A 518 2.29 -25.73 -4.06
CA PRO A 518 1.55 -26.99 -4.04
C PRO A 518 0.07 -26.86 -3.65
N ILE A 519 -0.34 -25.75 -3.02
CA ILE A 519 -1.68 -25.59 -2.43
C ILE A 519 -2.64 -24.84 -3.36
N ASN A 520 -2.13 -23.84 -4.07
CA ASN A 520 -2.84 -22.99 -5.01
C ASN A 520 -1.93 -22.67 -6.22
N PRO A 521 -1.61 -23.68 -7.06
CA PRO A 521 -0.73 -23.49 -8.22
C PRO A 521 -1.27 -22.48 -9.23
N ALA A 522 -2.59 -22.29 -9.30
CA ALA A 522 -3.24 -21.33 -10.20
C ALA A 522 -2.75 -19.88 -9.96
N LEU A 523 -2.40 -19.52 -8.72
CA LEU A 523 -1.86 -18.20 -8.36
C LEU A 523 -0.34 -18.21 -8.14
N PHE A 524 0.28 -19.34 -7.79
CA PHE A 524 1.68 -19.38 -7.33
C PHE A 524 2.67 -20.11 -8.26
N ALA A 525 2.22 -20.65 -9.39
CA ALA A 525 3.10 -21.33 -10.34
C ALA A 525 4.17 -20.41 -10.96
N ALA A 526 3.79 -19.18 -11.33
CA ALA A 526 4.69 -18.21 -11.96
C ALA A 526 5.81 -17.78 -10.99
N SER A 527 7.00 -17.47 -11.51
CA SER A 527 8.15 -17.04 -10.68
C SER A 527 8.02 -15.64 -10.09
N THR A 528 7.19 -14.81 -10.71
CA THR A 528 6.89 -13.41 -10.37
C THR A 528 5.43 -13.13 -10.69
N THR A 529 4.84 -12.15 -10.04
CA THR A 529 3.46 -11.72 -10.30
C THR A 529 3.32 -11.05 -11.66
N ALA A 530 2.07 -11.00 -12.14
CA ALA A 530 1.60 -10.28 -13.33
C ALA A 530 2.37 -10.62 -14.61
N ARG A 531 2.71 -11.91 -14.81
CA ARG A 531 3.30 -12.53 -16.02
C ARG A 531 4.06 -11.59 -16.97
N THR A 532 5.08 -10.89 -16.44
CA THR A 532 6.10 -10.03 -17.11
C THR A 532 5.94 -8.51 -17.03
N GLY A 533 5.00 -7.96 -16.25
CA GLY A 533 4.91 -6.51 -16.02
C GLY A 533 4.48 -5.68 -17.23
N THR A 534 4.26 -6.29 -18.39
CA THR A 534 3.70 -5.67 -19.60
C THR A 534 2.20 -5.47 -19.54
N GLU A 535 1.52 -6.25 -18.70
CA GLU A 535 0.06 -6.28 -18.58
C GLU A 535 -0.47 -5.38 -17.45
N GLU A 536 0.41 -4.91 -16.57
CA GLU A 536 0.06 -4.00 -15.48
C GLU A 536 -0.28 -2.62 -16.04
N LEU A 537 -1.41 -2.04 -15.62
CA LEU A 537 -1.89 -0.73 -16.06
C LEU A 537 -1.04 0.41 -15.47
N VAL A 538 0.19 0.57 -15.91
CA VAL A 538 1.13 1.60 -15.43
C VAL A 538 1.89 2.22 -16.59
N ALA A 539 2.14 3.51 -16.49
CA ALA A 539 3.03 4.19 -17.42
C ALA A 539 4.47 3.97 -16.96
N SER A 540 5.25 3.20 -17.73
CA SER A 540 6.65 2.90 -17.38
C SER A 540 7.56 3.10 -18.58
N ARG A 541 8.45 4.10 -18.49
CA ARG A 541 9.52 4.32 -19.46
C ARG A 541 10.49 3.14 -19.51
N GLN A 542 10.82 2.54 -18.37
CA GLN A 542 11.72 1.40 -18.30
C GLN A 542 11.17 0.19 -19.07
N ARG A 543 9.85 -0.06 -19.00
CA ARG A 543 9.19 -1.17 -19.71
C ARG A 543 8.90 -0.85 -21.18
N SER A 544 8.59 0.42 -21.48
CA SER A 544 8.19 0.83 -22.84
C SER A 544 9.33 1.42 -23.67
N GLY A 545 10.54 1.58 -23.12
CA GLY A 545 11.70 2.15 -23.81
C GLY A 545 11.70 3.68 -23.96
N SER A 546 10.53 4.32 -24.06
CA SER A 546 10.39 5.78 -24.13
C SER A 546 9.22 6.31 -23.31
N GLN A 547 9.26 7.59 -22.97
CA GLN A 547 8.17 8.28 -22.28
C GLN A 547 6.90 8.32 -23.15
N GLN A 548 7.07 8.58 -24.45
CA GLN A 548 5.96 8.68 -25.40
C GLN A 548 5.23 7.33 -25.52
N LEU A 549 5.99 6.23 -25.63
CA LEU A 549 5.39 4.90 -25.72
C LEU A 549 4.76 4.49 -24.39
N ALA A 550 5.38 4.83 -23.26
CA ALA A 550 4.80 4.57 -21.93
C ALA A 550 3.47 5.28 -21.72
N HIS A 551 3.37 6.56 -22.13
CA HIS A 551 2.13 7.31 -22.09
C HIS A 551 1.07 6.69 -23.02
N ALA A 552 1.44 6.41 -24.28
CA ALA A 552 0.53 5.81 -25.27
C ALA A 552 0.01 4.44 -24.84
N ASN A 553 0.88 3.58 -24.30
CA ASN A 553 0.51 2.26 -23.78
C ASN A 553 -0.48 2.39 -22.62
N TYR A 554 -0.20 3.26 -21.64
CA TYR A 554 -1.12 3.48 -20.53
C TYR A 554 -2.47 4.02 -21.01
N CYS A 555 -2.48 5.00 -21.92
CA CYS A 555 -3.71 5.52 -22.53
C CYS A 555 -4.52 4.41 -23.22
N SER A 556 -3.87 3.54 -23.99
CA SER A 556 -4.53 2.40 -24.64
C SER A 556 -5.13 1.45 -23.61
N MET A 557 -4.34 1.01 -22.63
CA MET A 557 -4.77 0.05 -21.62
C MET A 557 -5.92 0.58 -20.74
N LEU A 558 -5.88 1.88 -20.38
CA LEU A 558 -6.97 2.52 -19.64
C LEU A 558 -8.21 2.64 -20.51
N THR A 559 -8.06 3.00 -21.80
CA THR A 559 -9.19 3.04 -22.75
C THR A 559 -9.87 1.67 -22.86
N ASP A 560 -9.10 0.59 -23.01
CA ASP A 560 -9.64 -0.77 -23.15
C ASP A 560 -10.33 -1.21 -21.85
N SER A 561 -9.78 -0.87 -20.69
CA SER A 561 -10.41 -1.11 -19.40
C SER A 561 -11.74 -0.36 -19.25
N LEU A 562 -11.80 0.91 -19.68
CA LEU A 562 -13.03 1.71 -19.66
C LEU A 562 -14.08 1.20 -20.66
N ARG A 563 -13.66 0.66 -21.81
CA ARG A 563 -14.56 0.03 -22.78
C ARG A 563 -15.19 -1.23 -22.20
N GLU A 564 -14.40 -2.08 -21.55
CA GLU A 564 -14.93 -3.24 -20.83
C GLU A 564 -15.87 -2.84 -19.70
N ALA A 565 -15.51 -1.82 -18.91
CA ALA A 565 -16.38 -1.27 -17.88
C ALA A 565 -17.74 -0.84 -18.46
N ALA A 566 -17.73 -0.11 -19.57
CA ALA A 566 -18.95 0.31 -20.26
C ALA A 566 -19.78 -0.86 -20.82
N ARG A 567 -19.11 -1.90 -21.34
CA ARG A 567 -19.75 -3.10 -21.87
C ARG A 567 -20.50 -3.86 -20.78
N VAL A 568 -19.85 -4.10 -19.65
CA VAL A 568 -20.43 -4.89 -18.55
C VAL A 568 -21.38 -4.08 -17.65
N LEU A 569 -21.37 -2.75 -17.73
CA LEU A 569 -22.27 -1.89 -16.97
C LEU A 569 -23.68 -1.89 -17.60
N LYS A 570 -24.69 -2.10 -16.76
CA LYS A 570 -26.10 -2.02 -17.16
C LYS A 570 -26.45 -0.62 -17.69
N PRO A 571 -27.47 -0.49 -18.54
CA PRO A 571 -28.10 0.81 -18.81
C PRO A 571 -28.41 1.52 -17.49
N TYR A 572 -28.07 2.80 -17.40
CA TYR A 572 -28.24 3.64 -16.19
C TYR A 572 -27.43 3.21 -14.97
N GLY A 573 -26.52 2.24 -15.11
CA GLY A 573 -25.53 1.92 -14.09
C GLY A 573 -24.56 3.07 -13.86
N VAL A 574 -23.90 3.05 -12.70
CA VAL A 574 -22.86 4.02 -12.32
C VAL A 574 -21.50 3.35 -12.32
N MET A 575 -20.51 4.02 -12.90
CA MET A 575 -19.11 3.74 -12.65
C MET A 575 -18.53 4.84 -11.77
N SER A 576 -18.14 4.50 -10.55
CA SER A 576 -17.42 5.39 -9.65
C SER A 576 -15.98 4.92 -9.54
N PHE A 577 -15.01 5.82 -9.72
CA PHE A 577 -13.61 5.46 -9.54
C PHE A 577 -12.82 6.56 -8.86
N VAL A 578 -11.82 6.16 -8.08
CA VAL A 578 -10.94 7.09 -7.39
C VAL A 578 -9.71 7.33 -8.26
N TYR A 579 -9.34 8.59 -8.48
CA TYR A 579 -8.14 8.93 -9.24
C TYR A 579 -7.56 10.27 -8.82
N THR A 580 -6.23 10.40 -8.85
CA THR A 580 -5.53 11.67 -8.70
C THR A 580 -4.12 11.55 -9.27
N HIS A 581 -3.59 12.64 -9.81
CA HIS A 581 -2.21 12.68 -10.27
C HIS A 581 -1.56 14.06 -10.08
N ALA A 582 -0.26 14.08 -9.81
CA ALA A 582 0.48 15.34 -9.66
C ALA A 582 0.97 15.90 -11.01
N SER A 583 1.07 15.04 -12.04
CA SER A 583 1.60 15.39 -13.36
C SER A 583 0.49 15.63 -14.40
N LEU A 584 0.78 16.55 -15.33
CA LEU A 584 -0.09 16.83 -16.47
C LEU A 584 -0.33 15.58 -17.34
N GLY A 585 0.70 14.76 -17.53
CA GLY A 585 0.60 13.52 -18.32
C GLY A 585 -0.42 12.53 -17.76
N GLY A 586 -0.51 12.41 -16.43
CA GLY A 586 -1.51 11.54 -15.79
C GLY A 586 -2.95 12.05 -15.96
N TRP A 587 -3.16 13.36 -16.04
CA TRP A 587 -4.47 13.95 -16.32
C TRP A 587 -4.84 13.87 -17.81
N LEU A 588 -3.90 14.13 -18.71
CA LEU A 588 -4.09 13.96 -20.15
C LEU A 588 -4.44 12.51 -20.52
N ALA A 589 -3.84 11.53 -19.84
CA ALA A 589 -4.17 10.13 -20.04
C ALA A 589 -5.63 9.81 -19.70
N LEU A 590 -6.15 10.40 -18.63
CA LEU A 590 -7.55 10.26 -18.24
C LEU A 590 -8.49 10.88 -19.29
N ILE A 591 -8.18 12.10 -19.77
CA ILE A 591 -8.94 12.79 -20.82
C ILE A 591 -8.99 11.94 -22.08
N HIS A 592 -7.83 11.48 -22.56
CA HIS A 592 -7.72 10.65 -23.74
C HIS A 592 -8.55 9.37 -23.62
N ALA A 593 -8.43 8.65 -22.51
CA ALA A 593 -9.14 7.39 -22.31
C ALA A 593 -10.66 7.55 -22.27
N PHE A 594 -11.16 8.59 -21.59
CA PHE A 594 -12.61 8.85 -21.52
C PHE A 594 -13.20 9.35 -22.84
N ARG A 595 -12.44 10.10 -23.65
CA ARG A 595 -12.89 10.50 -24.99
C ARG A 595 -13.16 9.29 -25.88
N LEU A 596 -12.28 8.29 -25.83
CA LEU A 596 -12.36 7.09 -26.67
C LEU A 596 -13.22 5.95 -26.09
N ALA A 597 -13.60 6.03 -24.83
CA ALA A 597 -14.51 5.09 -24.18
C ALA A 597 -15.98 5.56 -24.30
N PRO A 598 -16.95 4.63 -24.38
CA PRO A 598 -18.38 4.95 -24.40
C PRO A 598 -18.93 5.28 -22.99
N LEU A 599 -18.16 6.07 -22.24
CA LEU A 599 -18.50 6.61 -20.93
C LEU A 599 -18.39 8.13 -20.96
N ILE A 600 -19.17 8.79 -20.10
CA ILE A 600 -19.08 10.22 -19.84
C ILE A 600 -18.92 10.44 -18.34
N ILE A 601 -18.03 11.36 -17.95
CA ILE A 601 -17.88 11.78 -16.56
C ILE A 601 -18.99 12.80 -16.25
N CYS A 602 -19.84 12.47 -15.29
CA CYS A 602 -20.96 13.30 -14.86
C CYS A 602 -20.55 14.24 -13.72
N SER A 603 -19.63 13.82 -12.84
CA SER A 603 -19.16 14.62 -11.71
C SER A 603 -17.75 14.19 -11.28
N ALA A 604 -16.99 15.12 -10.70
CA ALA A 604 -15.71 14.87 -10.05
C ALA A 604 -15.82 15.36 -8.60
N GLN A 605 -15.77 14.47 -7.63
CA GLN A 605 -16.13 14.77 -6.25
C GLN A 605 -14.89 14.67 -5.35
N PRO A 606 -14.55 15.70 -4.55
CA PRO A 606 -13.40 15.65 -3.65
C PRO A 606 -13.51 14.53 -2.62
N LEU A 607 -12.42 13.81 -2.33
CA LEU A 607 -12.39 12.76 -1.30
C LEU A 607 -11.02 12.75 -0.60
N CYS A 608 -10.92 13.34 0.59
CA CYS A 608 -9.68 13.35 1.38
C CYS A 608 -9.50 12.02 2.11
N ILE A 609 -8.46 11.29 1.72
CA ILE A 609 -8.18 9.95 2.23
C ILE A 609 -6.75 9.77 2.73
N GLU A 610 -5.89 10.81 2.72
CA GLU A 610 -4.47 10.69 3.07
C GLU A 610 -4.05 11.28 4.43
N ARG A 611 -2.93 10.76 4.96
CA ARG A 611 -2.33 11.20 6.22
C ARG A 611 -1.58 12.52 6.01
N LYS A 612 -1.90 13.56 6.80
CA LYS A 612 -1.16 14.84 6.87
C LYS A 612 0.33 14.72 7.24
N ALA A 613 0.78 13.56 7.74
CA ALA A 613 2.15 13.36 8.23
C ALA A 613 2.91 12.24 7.48
N ARG A 614 3.44 12.55 6.29
CA ARG A 614 4.54 11.78 5.67
C ARG A 614 5.87 12.53 5.94
N PRO A 615 6.93 11.90 6.49
CA PRO A 615 8.22 12.58 6.72
C PRO A 615 8.91 13.11 5.45
N ARG A 616 8.54 12.63 4.24
CA ARG A 616 9.01 13.19 2.96
C ARG A 616 8.14 14.34 2.40
N ALA A 617 7.13 14.78 3.13
CA ALA A 617 6.34 15.96 2.79
C ALA A 617 7.07 17.29 3.11
N MET A 618 8.26 17.25 3.72
CA MET A 618 9.06 18.45 3.97
C MET A 618 9.78 19.02 2.73
N GLY A 619 9.59 18.42 1.54
CA GLY A 619 10.20 18.95 0.31
C GLY A 619 9.60 18.44 -1.01
N SER A 620 8.51 17.68 -0.98
CA SER A 620 7.78 17.29 -2.18
C SER A 620 6.31 17.65 -2.00
N LEU A 621 5.73 18.38 -2.97
CA LEU A 621 4.32 18.74 -3.04
C LEU A 621 3.47 17.50 -3.38
N ALA A 622 3.54 16.48 -2.52
CA ALA A 622 2.72 15.29 -2.68
C ALA A 622 1.26 15.65 -2.43
N VAL A 623 0.44 15.50 -3.49
CA VAL A 623 -1.02 15.68 -3.44
C VAL A 623 -1.60 14.64 -2.49
N ASN A 624 -2.28 15.09 -1.43
CA ASN A 624 -2.88 14.22 -0.41
C ASN A 624 -4.39 13.99 -0.66
N THR A 625 -4.91 14.56 -1.74
CA THR A 625 -6.31 14.45 -2.16
C THR A 625 -6.51 13.38 -3.23
N CYS A 626 -7.55 12.58 -3.04
CA CYS A 626 -8.11 11.77 -4.12
C CYS A 626 -9.44 12.36 -4.60
N ILE A 627 -9.80 12.08 -5.85
CA ILE A 627 -11.05 12.54 -6.45
C ILE A 627 -11.86 11.31 -6.83
N ALA A 628 -13.13 11.26 -6.44
CA ALA A 628 -14.08 10.27 -6.90
C ALA A 628 -14.76 10.79 -8.18
N PHE A 629 -14.43 10.18 -9.30
CA PHE A 629 -15.06 10.47 -10.58
C PHE A 629 -16.28 9.57 -10.77
N ILE A 630 -17.40 10.18 -11.14
CA ILE A 630 -18.66 9.50 -11.38
C ILE A 630 -18.92 9.52 -12.88
N ALA A 631 -19.00 8.34 -13.47
CA ALA A 631 -19.18 8.15 -14.90
C ALA A 631 -20.37 7.23 -15.21
N ARG A 632 -20.95 7.43 -16.40
CA ARG A 632 -22.10 6.65 -16.88
C ARG A 632 -21.91 6.28 -18.34
N ARG A 633 -22.63 5.26 -18.80
CA ARG A 633 -22.70 4.94 -20.23
C ARG A 633 -23.20 6.14 -20.99
N GLN A 634 -22.47 6.46 -22.05
CA GLN A 634 -22.79 7.56 -22.93
C GLN A 634 -24.12 7.26 -23.67
N SER A 635 -25.09 8.16 -23.57
CA SER A 635 -26.39 8.06 -24.27
C SER A 635 -26.43 8.88 -25.57
N GLN A 636 -25.59 9.91 -25.68
CA GLN A 636 -25.44 10.78 -26.86
C GLN A 636 -23.96 10.96 -27.22
N PRO A 637 -23.61 11.15 -28.50
CA PRO A 637 -22.24 11.50 -28.92
C PRO A 637 -21.65 12.67 -28.10
N LYS A 638 -20.36 12.60 -27.76
CA LYS A 638 -19.67 13.74 -27.14
C LYS A 638 -19.61 14.88 -28.17
N SER A 639 -19.82 16.10 -27.73
CA SER A 639 -19.75 17.29 -28.59
C SER A 639 -18.41 18.00 -28.44
N PRO A 640 -17.91 18.68 -29.50
CA PRO A 640 -16.80 19.61 -29.38
C PRO A 640 -17.15 20.76 -28.43
N ILE A 641 -16.13 21.39 -27.84
CA ILE A 641 -16.28 22.57 -26.98
C ILE A 641 -15.21 23.61 -27.33
N THR A 642 -15.52 24.90 -27.16
CA THR A 642 -14.53 25.97 -27.38
C THR A 642 -13.72 26.23 -26.11
N LEU A 643 -12.50 26.76 -26.26
CA LEU A 643 -11.68 27.21 -25.14
C LEU A 643 -12.41 28.27 -24.31
N GLN A 644 -13.10 29.20 -24.96
CA GLN A 644 -13.86 30.27 -24.29
C GLN A 644 -14.97 29.70 -23.39
N ASP A 645 -15.71 28.69 -23.87
CA ASP A 645 -16.78 28.05 -23.08
C ASP A 645 -16.22 27.31 -21.87
N ILE A 646 -15.09 26.60 -22.03
CA ILE A 646 -14.42 25.93 -20.91
C ILE A 646 -13.95 26.94 -19.87
N ILE A 647 -13.27 28.02 -20.28
CA ILE A 647 -12.79 29.06 -19.36
C ILE A 647 -13.96 29.68 -18.60
N LYS A 648 -15.07 29.97 -19.29
CA LYS A 648 -16.28 30.52 -18.68
C LYS A 648 -16.84 29.56 -17.61
N LYS A 649 -17.07 28.29 -17.96
CA LYS A 649 -17.56 27.27 -17.03
C LYS A 649 -16.61 27.09 -15.84
N PHE A 650 -15.31 26.99 -16.10
CA PHE A 650 -14.29 26.81 -15.06
C PHE A 650 -14.21 28.00 -14.11
N SER A 651 -14.30 29.23 -14.62
CA SER A 651 -14.31 30.45 -13.80
C SER A 651 -15.52 30.48 -12.86
N THR A 652 -16.68 29.99 -13.29
CA THR A 652 -17.84 29.82 -12.41
C THR A 652 -17.57 28.79 -11.31
N ILE A 653 -16.98 27.64 -11.66
CA ILE A 653 -16.67 26.56 -10.70
C ILE A 653 -15.69 27.02 -9.62
N ILE A 654 -14.64 27.77 -9.99
CA ILE A 654 -13.65 28.28 -9.03
C ILE A 654 -14.33 29.11 -7.93
N CYS A 655 -15.43 29.81 -8.23
CA CYS A 655 -16.11 30.71 -7.31
C CYS A 655 -17.28 30.08 -6.55
N GLN A 656 -17.50 28.76 -6.65
CA GLN A 656 -18.61 28.11 -5.96
C GLN A 656 -18.33 27.90 -4.47
N PRO A 657 -19.38 27.85 -3.61
CA PRO A 657 -19.24 27.73 -2.16
C PRO A 657 -18.43 26.52 -1.69
N TRP A 658 -18.53 25.38 -2.39
CA TRP A 658 -17.80 24.15 -2.03
C TRP A 658 -16.28 24.32 -2.00
N VAL A 659 -15.74 25.29 -2.73
CA VAL A 659 -14.30 25.58 -2.72
C VAL A 659 -13.88 26.18 -1.38
N ASP A 660 -14.66 27.09 -0.82
CA ASP A 660 -14.43 27.68 0.49
C ASP A 660 -14.71 26.67 1.61
N GLU A 661 -15.76 25.86 1.46
CA GLU A 661 -16.12 24.82 2.42
C GLU A 661 -14.97 23.81 2.60
N LEU A 662 -14.27 23.41 1.53
CA LEU A 662 -13.07 22.56 1.66
C LEU A 662 -11.95 23.22 2.48
N LEU A 663 -11.73 24.52 2.32
CA LEU A 663 -10.71 25.27 3.07
C LEU A 663 -11.10 25.38 4.55
N ASP A 664 -12.37 25.67 4.82
CA ASP A 664 -12.92 25.75 6.18
C ASP A 664 -12.81 24.40 6.93
N LEU A 665 -12.87 23.30 6.19
CA LEU A 665 -12.63 21.94 6.70
C LEU A 665 -11.14 21.61 6.89
N GLY A 666 -10.25 22.55 6.62
CA GLY A 666 -8.81 22.42 6.83
C GLY A 666 -8.09 21.58 5.79
N TRP A 667 -8.62 21.53 4.56
CA TRP A 667 -7.83 21.10 3.39
C TRP A 667 -6.72 22.11 3.12
N SER A 668 -5.61 21.65 2.55
CA SER A 668 -4.55 22.57 2.13
C SER A 668 -4.96 23.30 0.86
N SER A 669 -4.45 24.52 0.65
CA SER A 669 -4.70 25.29 -0.57
C SER A 669 -4.39 24.49 -1.84
N ASN A 670 -3.33 23.68 -1.83
CA ASN A 670 -2.96 22.83 -2.97
C ASN A 670 -3.92 21.67 -3.19
N ASP A 671 -4.40 21.05 -2.11
CA ASP A 671 -5.36 19.94 -2.17
C ASP A 671 -6.73 20.42 -2.67
N THR A 672 -7.18 21.60 -2.22
CA THR A 672 -8.40 22.26 -2.72
C THR A 672 -8.24 22.65 -4.19
N ALA A 673 -7.13 23.28 -4.55
CA ALA A 673 -6.84 23.64 -5.94
C ALA A 673 -6.81 22.40 -6.85
N MET A 674 -6.22 21.29 -6.40
CA MET A 674 -6.24 20.03 -7.16
C MET A 674 -7.67 19.52 -7.39
N ALA A 675 -8.55 19.63 -6.40
CA ALA A 675 -9.96 19.23 -6.53
C ALA A 675 -10.73 20.10 -7.54
N VAL A 676 -10.43 21.41 -7.59
CA VAL A 676 -10.96 22.31 -8.62
C VAL A 676 -10.37 21.97 -10.00
N TYR A 677 -9.07 21.72 -10.09
CA TYR A 677 -8.40 21.34 -11.33
C TYR A 677 -8.97 20.04 -11.92
N ALA A 678 -9.34 19.07 -11.07
CA ALA A 678 -10.02 17.85 -11.52
C ALA A 678 -11.38 18.11 -12.19
N GLN A 679 -12.06 19.22 -11.87
CA GLN A 679 -13.29 19.63 -12.57
C GLN A 679 -13.00 20.01 -14.03
N ALA A 680 -11.89 20.72 -14.28
CA ALA A 680 -11.45 21.02 -15.64
C ALA A 680 -11.17 19.74 -16.44
N VAL A 681 -10.47 18.79 -15.82
CA VAL A 681 -10.19 17.48 -16.44
C VAL A 681 -11.49 16.75 -16.78
N ALA A 682 -12.47 16.72 -15.87
CA ALA A 682 -13.76 16.09 -16.12
C ALA A 682 -14.52 16.71 -17.29
N MET A 683 -14.54 18.06 -17.39
CA MET A 683 -15.15 18.76 -18.53
C MET A 683 -14.46 18.41 -19.86
N LEU A 684 -13.13 18.35 -19.88
CA LEU A 684 -12.36 18.00 -21.07
C LEU A 684 -12.53 16.54 -21.48
N ALA A 685 -12.58 15.63 -20.52
CA ALA A 685 -12.84 14.21 -20.73
C ALA A 685 -14.26 13.96 -21.28
N GLY A 686 -15.22 14.82 -20.93
CA GLY A 686 -16.59 14.78 -21.41
C GLY A 686 -16.81 15.38 -22.81
N SER A 687 -15.87 16.16 -23.34
CA SER A 687 -15.95 16.73 -24.70
C SER A 687 -15.31 15.84 -25.75
N LEU A 688 -15.72 15.97 -27.01
CA LEU A 688 -15.09 15.24 -28.13
C LEU A 688 -13.65 15.70 -28.36
N GLU A 689 -13.48 17.02 -28.38
CA GLU A 689 -12.23 17.73 -28.58
C GLU A 689 -12.40 19.20 -28.14
N ILE A 690 -11.33 19.98 -28.24
CA ILE A 690 -11.36 21.44 -28.12
C ILE A 690 -11.13 22.01 -29.52
N THR A 691 -12.06 22.81 -30.03
CA THR A 691 -12.05 23.18 -31.46
C THR A 691 -10.98 24.21 -31.84
N ASP A 692 -10.51 24.99 -30.87
CA ASP A 692 -9.63 26.15 -31.06
C ASP A 692 -8.37 26.11 -30.18
N SER A 693 -8.07 24.97 -29.55
CA SER A 693 -6.90 24.78 -28.67
C SER A 693 -6.51 23.29 -28.54
N SER A 694 -5.41 23.00 -27.85
CA SER A 694 -5.05 21.63 -27.43
C SER A 694 -5.41 21.39 -25.96
N ASP A 695 -5.56 20.13 -25.56
CA ASP A 695 -5.80 19.78 -24.15
C ASP A 695 -4.68 20.31 -23.24
N THR A 696 -3.43 20.15 -23.67
CA THR A 696 -2.24 20.62 -22.96
C THR A 696 -2.25 22.13 -22.76
N ALA A 697 -2.52 22.90 -23.83
CA ALA A 697 -2.57 24.36 -23.76
C ALA A 697 -3.75 24.82 -22.89
N THR A 698 -4.91 24.18 -23.04
CA THR A 698 -6.12 24.51 -22.27
C THR A 698 -5.91 24.27 -20.79
N LEU A 699 -5.41 23.09 -20.40
CA LEU A 699 -5.11 22.80 -19.00
C LEU A 699 -4.07 23.76 -18.40
N ALA A 700 -3.11 24.24 -19.17
CA ALA A 700 -2.16 25.26 -18.72
C ALA A 700 -2.82 26.63 -18.50
N ILE A 701 -3.75 27.03 -19.36
CA ILE A 701 -4.54 28.26 -19.20
C ILE A 701 -5.43 28.17 -17.95
N LEU A 702 -6.08 27.03 -17.73
CA LEU A 702 -6.93 26.82 -16.56
C LEU A 702 -6.11 26.75 -15.26
N GLU A 703 -4.89 26.19 -15.28
CA GLU A 703 -3.97 26.27 -14.16
C GLU A 703 -3.62 27.73 -13.82
N HIS A 704 -3.28 28.56 -14.81
CA HIS A 704 -3.02 29.99 -14.59
C HIS A 704 -4.24 30.71 -14.01
N LYS A 705 -5.45 30.38 -14.50
CA LYS A 705 -6.70 30.94 -13.95
C LYS A 705 -6.90 30.54 -12.49
N LEU A 706 -6.58 29.30 -12.15
CA LEU A 706 -6.68 28.79 -10.78
C LEU A 706 -5.64 29.44 -9.84
N GLN A 707 -4.45 29.78 -10.36
CA GLN A 707 -3.39 30.48 -9.62
C GLN A 707 -3.78 31.89 -9.18
N GLU A 708 -4.76 32.53 -9.82
CA GLU A 708 -5.34 33.80 -9.35
C GLU A 708 -5.94 33.67 -7.93
N ARG A 709 -6.47 32.48 -7.59
CA ARG A 709 -7.02 32.15 -6.26
C ARG A 709 -6.05 31.35 -5.40
N PHE A 710 -5.19 30.51 -6.02
CA PHE A 710 -4.25 29.63 -5.32
C PHE A 710 -2.82 29.81 -5.87
N PRO A 711 -2.08 30.88 -5.49
CA PRO A 711 -0.83 31.27 -6.15
C PRO A 711 0.28 30.21 -6.12
N GLU A 712 0.32 29.36 -5.09
CA GLU A 712 1.33 28.30 -4.91
C GLU A 712 1.01 27.02 -5.71
N PHE A 713 -0.19 26.92 -6.28
CA PHE A 713 -0.63 25.72 -6.99
C PHE A 713 0.11 25.58 -8.32
N HIS A 714 0.60 24.38 -8.60
CA HIS A 714 1.17 24.06 -9.90
C HIS A 714 1.05 22.57 -10.20
N ILE A 715 0.87 22.26 -11.48
CA ILE A 715 0.88 20.90 -11.98
C ILE A 715 2.29 20.56 -12.47
N THR A 716 2.75 19.35 -12.14
CA THR A 716 4.08 18.89 -12.57
C THR A 716 4.08 18.67 -14.07
N ARG A 717 4.80 19.55 -14.80
CA ARG A 717 5.05 19.44 -16.25
C ARG A 717 6.32 18.67 -16.59
N ARG A 718 7.21 18.44 -15.61
CA ARG A 718 8.37 17.56 -15.83
C ARG A 718 7.87 16.19 -16.29
N ALA A 719 8.61 15.56 -17.19
CA ALA A 719 8.41 14.18 -17.55
C ALA A 719 8.34 13.35 -16.26
N SER A 720 7.14 12.88 -15.90
CA SER A 720 6.98 11.99 -14.74
C SER A 720 7.53 10.59 -15.04
N LEU A 721 7.86 10.33 -16.33
CA LEU A 721 8.34 9.09 -16.92
C LEU A 721 9.83 9.08 -17.29
#